data_AF-A0AAN6NCP1-F1
#
_entry.id   AF-A0AAN6NCP1-F1
#
_cell.length_a   1.000
_cell.length_b   1.000
_cell.length_c   1.000
_cell.angle_alpha   90.00
_cell.angle_beta   90.00
_cell.angle_gamma   90.00
#
_symmetry.space_group_name_H-M   'P 1'
#
loop_
_entity.id
_entity.type
_entity.pdbx_description
1 polymer ?
#
loop_
_entity_poly.entity_id
_entity_poly.type
_entity_poly.pdbx_seq_one_letter_code
_entity_poly.pdbx_strand_id
1 'polypeptide(L)'
;MPVRRPSWQEQLRQTRAKERLLAAEPDRFPLAELQEISNWFLKSKSPVIRRGAGIAPRSEECDILFANELVSVKNEFPTHETAIIACLHLLSYDQARGQILSVKPDPDTSPSDNLFLDHRLPVYLQCIILSRHASPGVCTDDELVAAEELLGVVRGKAKDFPSMLRQLQAVGQETVESLLPLKLVKKCLRRSHYRENLLHEFETLRKQRKWFDAHKLVCGLRNLMVLPRVDQLLREVFPEYPMWVAWRPDARRIAAWEGSTIAPYRHQIRHVLDLEGPDTTGQQRGTLRRSSPHVFTAFVRMSNWPVLDRLLDDLDTCLGIGPATVDLLYALCIEQSGGYRHFSPRAMDQLEAALELRRDDASKTLANLTRSIANHNSNNNSINDRVVAFTAALPLLTAHPRLQKPFGEMYDLARRAPTTLSSAQRQFCHLLAENRASERLALNVLALGRALLRAAWLHDRWQPAYISMLRNMPSEHEIRSTFRSLSDSASSSHRLGLMDFLATRLGGTVLRTGSTASVTVPVQVEAEDPIWYARMDIDRENLRRMLRSMSKGTPASVIDMSVTTACVKQSFAEPDNFVRELTGIMIDDTDQVCVNLARFLGPRSITGVGRVHESWRTLLLHMMRRRPPGMLERCAEQLSLQSWQSWLDNMRRIFTDNRHMGADGRLGFTTDKFRDYTQRKMGVGRSLSTSTWSTASTGTP
;
A
#
# COMPACT_ATOMS: atom_id res chain seq x y z
N MET A 1 60.97 -46.85 40.52
CA MET A 1 59.76 -47.69 40.37
C MET A 1 59.19 -47.44 38.98
N PRO A 2 59.10 -48.45 38.09
CA PRO A 2 58.50 -48.24 36.78
C PRO A 2 57.02 -47.90 36.97
N VAL A 3 56.60 -46.73 36.46
CA VAL A 3 55.20 -46.33 36.45
C VAL A 3 54.43 -47.38 35.63
N ARG A 4 53.63 -48.22 36.30
CA ARG A 4 52.73 -49.15 35.62
C ARG A 4 51.82 -48.32 34.72
N ARG A 5 51.90 -48.55 33.41
CA ARG A 5 51.01 -47.87 32.46
C ARG A 5 49.56 -48.26 32.80
N PRO A 6 48.62 -47.30 32.72
CA PRO A 6 47.20 -47.59 32.90
C PRO A 6 46.74 -48.64 31.89
N SER A 7 45.79 -49.49 32.29
CA SER A 7 45.19 -50.48 31.38
C SER A 7 44.49 -49.78 30.21
N TRP A 8 44.22 -50.50 29.12
CA TRP A 8 43.54 -49.94 27.95
C TRP A 8 42.19 -49.30 28.33
N GLN A 9 41.40 -49.96 29.18
CA GLN A 9 40.15 -49.41 29.71
C GLN A 9 40.37 -48.10 30.47
N GLU A 10 41.42 -48.02 31.29
CA GLU A 10 41.69 -46.83 32.10
C GLU A 10 42.15 -45.65 31.24
N GLN A 11 42.92 -45.92 30.18
CA GLN A 11 43.26 -44.90 29.18
C GLN A 11 42.02 -44.37 28.48
N LEU A 12 41.08 -45.25 28.09
CA LEU A 12 39.81 -44.83 27.50
C LEU A 12 38.98 -43.96 28.45
N ARG A 13 38.91 -44.32 29.75
CA ARG A 13 38.19 -43.55 30.78
C ARG A 13 38.76 -42.14 31.00
N GLN A 14 40.06 -41.94 30.77
CA GLN A 14 40.72 -40.65 30.92
C GLN A 14 40.47 -39.69 29.75
N THR A 15 39.97 -40.20 28.62
CA THR A 15 39.62 -39.36 27.46
C THR A 15 38.31 -38.60 27.68
N ARG A 16 38.10 -37.54 26.89
CA ARG A 16 36.82 -36.81 26.85
C ARG A 16 35.74 -37.49 26.01
N ALA A 17 36.01 -38.69 25.48
CA ALA A 17 35.11 -39.37 24.55
C ALA A 17 33.72 -39.67 25.13
N LYS A 18 33.67 -40.07 26.42
CA LYS A 18 32.42 -40.31 27.16
C LYS A 18 31.53 -39.06 27.20
N GLU A 19 32.13 -37.91 27.53
CA GLU A 19 31.41 -36.63 27.60
C GLU A 19 30.87 -36.23 26.22
N ARG A 20 31.65 -36.46 25.15
CA ARG A 20 31.25 -36.16 23.77
C ARG A 20 30.12 -37.03 23.26
N LEU A 21 30.14 -38.34 23.57
CA LEU A 21 29.02 -39.23 23.27
C LEU A 21 27.74 -38.81 23.99
N LEU A 22 27.82 -38.42 25.27
CA LEU A 22 26.65 -37.92 25.99
C LEU A 22 26.13 -36.58 25.45
N ALA A 23 27.02 -35.72 24.95
CA ALA A 23 26.65 -34.43 24.36
C ALA A 23 26.01 -34.53 22.96
N ALA A 24 26.05 -35.72 22.34
CA ALA A 24 25.55 -35.96 21.00
C ALA A 24 26.27 -35.15 19.90
N GLU A 25 27.59 -35.01 19.99
CA GLU A 25 28.41 -34.20 19.06
C GLU A 25 29.42 -35.09 18.29
N PRO A 26 28.99 -35.81 17.24
CA PRO A 26 29.88 -36.74 16.51
C PRO A 26 31.11 -36.03 15.92
N ASP A 27 30.96 -34.79 15.42
CA ASP A 27 32.06 -34.01 14.83
C ASP A 27 33.18 -33.65 15.82
N ARG A 28 32.90 -33.68 17.13
CA ARG A 28 33.85 -33.33 18.19
C ARG A 28 34.37 -34.56 18.94
N PHE A 29 34.05 -35.76 18.45
CA PHE A 29 34.49 -37.00 19.06
C PHE A 29 35.99 -37.23 18.79
N PRO A 30 36.82 -37.57 19.80
CA PRO A 30 38.27 -37.69 19.65
C PRO A 30 38.66 -39.05 19.02
N LEU A 31 38.16 -39.33 17.81
CA LEU A 31 38.31 -40.64 17.16
C LEU A 31 39.78 -41.03 16.97
N ALA A 32 40.62 -40.11 16.49
CA ALA A 32 42.04 -40.37 16.24
C ALA A 32 42.79 -40.76 17.52
N GLU A 33 42.56 -40.05 18.62
CA GLU A 33 43.16 -40.34 19.94
C GLU A 33 42.80 -41.75 20.41
N LEU A 34 41.53 -42.14 20.28
CA LEU A 34 41.05 -43.47 20.67
C LEU A 34 41.62 -44.59 19.79
N GLN A 35 41.74 -44.33 18.49
CA GLN A 35 42.35 -45.28 17.56
C GLN A 35 43.83 -45.50 17.87
N GLU A 36 44.57 -44.46 18.26
CA GLU A 36 45.96 -44.57 18.73
C GLU A 36 46.08 -45.40 20.01
N ILE A 37 45.19 -45.19 20.99
CA ILE A 37 45.14 -45.99 22.23
C ILE A 37 44.94 -47.48 21.91
N SER A 38 44.00 -47.81 21.04
CA SER A 38 43.73 -49.20 20.63
C SER A 38 44.86 -49.81 19.77
N ASN A 39 45.46 -49.03 18.87
CA ASN A 39 46.62 -49.45 18.09
C ASN A 39 47.82 -49.76 18.99
N TRP A 40 48.06 -48.93 20.00
CA TRP A 40 49.13 -49.14 20.97
C TRP A 40 48.88 -50.38 21.82
N PHE A 41 47.64 -50.58 22.26
CA PHE A 41 47.22 -51.76 23.00
C PHE A 41 47.48 -53.05 22.20
N LEU A 42 47.04 -53.11 20.93
CA LEU A 42 47.26 -54.26 20.05
C LEU A 42 48.76 -54.58 19.87
N LYS A 43 49.59 -53.55 19.67
CA LYS A 43 51.05 -53.69 19.59
C LYS A 43 51.65 -54.23 20.89
N SER A 44 51.17 -53.77 22.05
CA SER A 44 51.68 -54.17 23.36
C SER A 44 51.34 -55.60 23.77
N LYS A 45 50.24 -56.15 23.23
CA LYS A 45 49.76 -57.51 23.49
C LYS A 45 50.36 -58.56 22.55
N SER A 46 51.15 -58.15 21.56
CA SER A 46 51.90 -59.10 20.74
C SER A 46 52.89 -59.88 21.62
N PRO A 47 52.80 -61.22 21.66
CA PRO A 47 53.62 -62.02 22.55
C PRO A 47 55.09 -61.90 22.15
N VAL A 48 55.92 -61.41 23.08
CA VAL A 48 57.39 -61.26 22.96
C VAL A 48 58.09 -62.60 22.61
N ILE A 49 57.40 -63.73 22.76
CA ILE A 49 57.98 -65.09 22.65
C ILE A 49 57.86 -65.68 21.23
N ARG A 50 56.95 -65.20 20.36
CA ARG A 50 56.92 -65.60 18.94
C ARG A 50 57.62 -64.55 18.09
N ARG A 51 58.85 -64.83 17.67
CA ARG A 51 59.61 -64.01 16.72
C ARG A 51 58.80 -63.84 15.42
N GLY A 52 58.13 -62.69 15.26
CA GLY A 52 57.89 -62.10 13.95
C GLY A 52 56.44 -61.77 13.56
N ALA A 53 55.41 -62.35 14.18
CA ALA A 53 54.02 -62.08 13.79
C ALA A 53 53.26 -61.48 14.97
N GLY A 54 53.13 -60.15 14.99
CA GLY A 54 52.17 -59.50 15.88
C GLY A 54 50.73 -59.85 15.48
N ILE A 55 49.77 -59.67 16.39
CA ILE A 55 48.36 -59.89 16.08
C ILE A 55 47.98 -58.93 14.94
N ALA A 56 47.65 -59.49 13.77
CA ALA A 56 47.29 -58.70 12.60
C ALA A 56 45.93 -58.01 12.82
N PRO A 57 45.77 -56.73 12.47
CA PRO A 57 44.47 -56.09 12.44
C PRO A 57 43.50 -56.88 11.55
N ARG A 58 42.22 -56.94 11.96
CA ARG A 58 41.13 -57.64 11.26
C ARG A 58 41.31 -59.16 11.15
N SER A 59 42.17 -59.75 11.97
CA SER A 59 42.26 -61.19 12.14
C SER A 59 41.29 -61.70 13.22
N GLU A 60 40.96 -62.99 13.17
CA GLU A 60 40.17 -63.65 14.20
C GLU A 60 40.80 -63.53 15.60
N GLU A 61 42.14 -63.59 15.69
CA GLU A 61 42.88 -63.40 16.94
C GLU A 61 42.69 -61.98 17.50
N CYS A 62 42.65 -60.95 16.63
CA CYS A 62 42.38 -59.57 17.01
C CYS A 62 40.93 -59.40 17.50
N ASP A 63 39.98 -60.01 16.79
CA ASP A 63 38.57 -59.99 17.13
C ASP A 63 38.31 -60.61 18.51
N ILE A 64 38.91 -61.78 18.80
CA ILE A 64 38.82 -62.46 20.11
C ILE A 64 39.45 -61.60 21.21
N LEU A 65 40.62 -61.00 20.96
CA LEU A 65 41.30 -60.15 21.94
C LEU A 65 40.41 -58.98 22.36
N PHE A 66 39.91 -58.20 21.40
CA PHE A 66 39.09 -57.04 21.72
C PHE A 66 37.71 -57.43 22.25
N ALA A 67 37.11 -58.54 21.81
CA ALA A 67 35.87 -59.04 22.38
C ALA A 67 35.99 -59.31 23.89
N ASN A 68 37.09 -59.95 24.31
CA ASN A 68 37.36 -60.23 25.73
C ASN A 68 37.55 -58.94 26.54
N GLU A 69 38.27 -57.97 25.98
CA GLU A 69 38.48 -56.68 26.66
C GLU A 69 37.17 -55.87 26.74
N LEU A 70 36.31 -55.91 25.73
CA LEU A 70 35.01 -55.25 25.74
C LEU A 70 34.04 -55.82 26.79
N VAL A 71 34.12 -57.12 27.11
CA VAL A 71 33.32 -57.74 28.18
C VAL A 71 33.61 -57.08 29.53
N SER A 72 34.85 -56.67 29.80
CA SER A 72 35.22 -56.06 31.08
C SER A 72 34.53 -54.73 31.35
N VAL A 73 34.09 -54.02 30.29
CA VAL A 73 33.41 -52.71 30.38
C VAL A 73 31.94 -52.75 30.00
N LYS A 74 31.37 -53.95 29.74
CA LYS A 74 30.00 -54.12 29.21
C LYS A 74 28.90 -53.41 30.01
N ASN A 75 29.07 -53.27 31.33
CA ASN A 75 28.09 -52.65 32.22
C ASN A 75 28.35 -51.15 32.46
N GLU A 76 29.41 -50.58 31.88
CA GLU A 76 29.80 -49.17 32.08
C GLU A 76 29.28 -48.30 30.93
N PHE A 77 28.08 -47.72 31.08
CA PHE A 77 27.55 -46.78 30.09
C PHE A 77 28.10 -45.34 30.29
N PRO A 78 28.53 -44.61 29.24
CA PRO A 78 28.74 -45.02 27.84
C PRO A 78 30.23 -45.38 27.53
N THR A 79 30.96 -45.87 28.54
CA THR A 79 32.36 -46.29 28.40
C THR A 79 32.47 -47.51 27.47
N HIS A 80 31.51 -48.43 27.52
CA HIS A 80 31.45 -49.60 26.63
C HIS A 80 31.37 -49.18 25.16
N GLU A 81 30.48 -48.24 24.84
CA GLU A 81 30.27 -47.68 23.51
C GLU A 81 31.53 -46.95 23.01
N THR A 82 32.19 -46.20 23.89
CA THR A 82 33.49 -45.56 23.61
C THR A 82 34.55 -46.61 23.25
N ALA A 83 34.62 -47.69 24.02
CA ALA A 83 35.58 -48.77 23.81
C ALA A 83 35.33 -49.53 22.50
N ILE A 84 34.06 -49.72 22.12
CA ILE A 84 33.69 -50.30 20.83
C ILE A 84 34.21 -49.40 19.71
N ILE A 85 33.85 -48.10 19.70
CA ILE A 85 34.27 -47.16 18.64
C ILE A 85 35.79 -47.11 18.50
N ALA A 86 36.51 -47.15 19.64
CA ALA A 86 37.97 -47.09 19.69
C ALA A 86 38.66 -48.25 18.97
N CYS A 87 38.03 -49.42 18.85
CA CYS A 87 38.64 -50.61 18.26
C CYS A 87 38.05 -51.00 16.88
N LEU A 88 36.99 -50.34 16.39
CA LEU A 88 36.32 -50.71 15.13
C LEU A 88 37.24 -50.80 13.90
N HIS A 89 38.27 -49.96 13.80
CA HIS A 89 39.21 -49.98 12.66
C HIS A 89 40.10 -51.23 12.64
N LEU A 90 40.22 -51.92 13.77
CA LEU A 90 41.02 -53.13 13.98
C LEU A 90 40.23 -54.43 13.88
N LEU A 91 38.89 -54.36 13.88
CA LEU A 91 38.02 -55.53 13.85
C LEU A 91 37.69 -55.96 12.42
N SER A 92 37.39 -57.25 12.22
CA SER A 92 36.76 -57.72 10.99
C SER A 92 35.37 -57.08 10.79
N TYR A 93 34.84 -57.14 9.57
CA TYR A 93 33.51 -56.56 9.26
C TYR A 93 32.41 -57.16 10.15
N ASP A 94 32.36 -58.49 10.26
CA ASP A 94 31.33 -59.19 11.02
C ASP A 94 31.41 -58.86 12.51
N GLN A 95 32.64 -58.82 13.05
CA GLN A 95 32.85 -58.49 14.45
C GLN A 95 32.53 -57.02 14.74
N ALA A 96 33.00 -56.09 13.91
CA ALA A 96 32.71 -54.67 14.06
C ALA A 96 31.19 -54.41 14.03
N ARG A 97 30.48 -54.99 13.06
CA ARG A 97 29.02 -54.85 12.92
C ARG A 97 28.28 -55.51 14.08
N GLY A 98 28.74 -56.68 14.53
CA GLY A 98 28.22 -57.36 15.71
C GLY A 98 28.35 -56.54 17.00
N GLN A 99 29.48 -55.84 17.20
CA GLN A 99 29.68 -54.96 18.35
C GLN A 99 28.78 -53.72 18.30
N ILE A 100 28.56 -53.12 17.13
CA ILE A 100 27.58 -52.02 17.02
C ILE A 100 26.17 -52.53 17.33
N LEU A 101 25.78 -53.71 16.86
CA LEU A 101 24.48 -54.29 17.17
C LEU A 101 24.30 -54.65 18.65
N SER A 102 25.38 -54.97 19.36
CA SER A 102 25.32 -55.36 20.78
C SER A 102 24.93 -54.20 21.71
N VAL A 103 25.19 -52.95 21.30
CA VAL A 103 24.83 -51.73 22.04
C VAL A 103 23.51 -51.10 21.59
N LYS A 104 22.79 -51.79 20.70
CA LYS A 104 21.46 -51.36 20.25
C LYS A 104 20.51 -51.29 21.45
N PRO A 105 19.89 -50.14 21.71
CA PRO A 105 18.98 -50.01 22.83
C PRO A 105 17.70 -50.76 22.53
N ASP A 106 17.24 -51.56 23.49
CA ASP A 106 15.96 -52.24 23.38
C ASP A 106 14.83 -51.26 23.81
N PRO A 107 13.91 -50.93 22.89
CA PRO A 107 12.82 -49.99 23.15
C PRO A 107 11.81 -50.47 24.20
N ASP A 108 11.76 -51.77 24.50
CA ASP A 108 10.73 -52.36 25.37
C ASP A 108 11.25 -52.69 26.78
N THR A 109 12.56 -52.84 26.98
CA THR A 109 13.16 -53.12 28.30
C THR A 109 13.77 -51.90 29.00
N SER A 110 13.77 -50.72 28.35
CA SER A 110 14.31 -49.50 28.94
C SER A 110 13.38 -48.91 30.03
N PRO A 111 13.88 -48.65 31.25
CA PRO A 111 13.05 -48.38 32.44
C PRO A 111 12.35 -47.01 32.46
N SER A 112 12.78 -46.05 31.64
CA SER A 112 12.07 -44.78 31.43
C SER A 112 12.28 -44.22 30.03
N ASP A 113 11.29 -43.49 29.53
CA ASP A 113 11.33 -42.84 28.21
C ASP A 113 12.48 -41.83 28.09
N ASN A 114 12.77 -41.10 29.17
CA ASN A 114 13.85 -40.11 29.26
C ASN A 114 15.24 -40.77 29.17
N LEU A 115 15.49 -41.88 29.89
CA LEU A 115 16.80 -42.53 29.84
C LEU A 115 17.11 -43.11 28.44
N PHE A 116 16.06 -43.58 27.76
CA PHE A 116 16.17 -44.10 26.41
C PHE A 116 16.45 -42.99 25.39
N LEU A 117 15.64 -41.93 25.38
CA LEU A 117 15.76 -40.84 24.40
C LEU A 117 16.89 -39.86 24.69
N ASP A 118 17.15 -39.51 25.95
CA ASP A 118 18.10 -38.44 26.28
C ASP A 118 19.54 -38.95 26.30
N HIS A 119 19.74 -40.26 26.43
CA HIS A 119 21.06 -40.85 26.62
C HIS A 119 21.33 -42.05 25.71
N ARG A 120 20.58 -43.15 25.84
CA ARG A 120 20.93 -44.42 25.18
C ARG A 120 20.82 -44.36 23.66
N LEU A 121 19.71 -43.84 23.13
CA LEU A 121 19.49 -43.73 21.70
C LEU A 121 20.43 -42.73 21.02
N PRO A 122 20.66 -41.51 21.53
CA PRO A 122 21.64 -40.59 20.97
C PRO A 122 23.05 -41.17 20.90
N VAL A 123 23.48 -41.88 21.95
CA VAL A 123 24.78 -42.55 21.98
C VAL A 123 24.82 -43.65 20.92
N TYR A 124 23.78 -44.48 20.81
CA TYR A 124 23.70 -45.52 19.79
C TYR A 124 23.77 -44.97 18.35
N LEU A 125 23.00 -43.92 18.06
CA LEU A 125 23.01 -43.27 16.74
C LEU A 125 24.40 -42.68 16.42
N GLN A 126 25.09 -42.11 17.41
CA GLN A 126 26.48 -41.69 17.23
C GLN A 126 27.43 -42.85 17.01
N CYS A 127 27.24 -44.00 17.65
CA CYS A 127 28.05 -45.19 17.37
C CYS A 127 27.95 -45.58 15.90
N ILE A 128 26.75 -45.53 15.31
CA ILE A 128 26.55 -45.78 13.88
C ILE A 128 27.31 -44.73 13.04
N ILE A 129 27.14 -43.43 13.33
CA ILE A 129 27.81 -42.35 12.60
C ILE A 129 29.35 -42.49 12.67
N LEU A 130 29.87 -42.62 13.88
CA LEU A 130 31.32 -42.74 14.14
C LEU A 130 31.91 -44.04 13.61
N SER A 131 31.12 -45.12 13.51
CA SER A 131 31.58 -46.37 12.93
C SER A 131 31.93 -46.25 11.45
N ARG A 132 31.18 -45.43 10.68
CA ARG A 132 31.50 -45.14 9.27
C ARG A 132 32.82 -44.39 9.15
N HIS A 133 33.11 -43.47 10.06
CA HIS A 133 34.38 -42.75 10.09
C HIS A 133 35.55 -43.64 10.55
N ALA A 134 35.32 -44.55 11.50
CA ALA A 134 36.34 -45.45 12.02
C ALA A 134 36.68 -46.56 11.02
N SER A 135 35.69 -47.11 10.34
CA SER A 135 35.83 -48.19 9.37
C SER A 135 34.72 -48.09 8.31
N PRO A 136 35.02 -47.52 7.12
CA PRO A 136 34.01 -47.25 6.12
C PRO A 136 33.15 -48.48 5.77
N GLY A 137 33.73 -49.68 5.73
CA GLY A 137 32.98 -50.90 5.38
C GLY A 137 31.85 -51.30 6.34
N VAL A 138 31.82 -50.81 7.59
CA VAL A 138 30.91 -51.32 8.64
C VAL A 138 29.47 -50.84 8.46
N CYS A 139 29.29 -49.62 7.97
CA CYS A 139 27.99 -49.00 7.72
C CYS A 139 27.88 -48.52 6.27
N THR A 140 26.69 -48.67 5.71
CA THR A 140 26.33 -48.10 4.40
C THR A 140 26.09 -46.58 4.51
N ASP A 141 26.13 -45.88 3.37
CA ASP A 141 25.82 -44.45 3.34
C ASP A 141 24.36 -44.16 3.73
N ASP A 142 23.42 -45.04 3.37
CA ASP A 142 22.02 -44.93 3.78
C ASP A 142 21.85 -45.06 5.31
N GLU A 143 22.58 -45.99 5.94
CA GLU A 143 22.59 -46.17 7.40
C GLU A 143 23.16 -44.96 8.12
N LEU A 144 24.24 -44.36 7.58
CA LEU A 144 24.82 -43.13 8.09
C LEU A 144 23.78 -42.00 8.05
N VAL A 145 23.22 -41.72 6.86
CA VAL A 145 22.25 -40.63 6.67
C VAL A 145 21.04 -40.84 7.58
N ALA A 146 20.51 -42.07 7.67
CA ALA A 146 19.39 -42.37 8.54
C ALA A 146 19.72 -42.14 10.03
N ALA A 147 20.93 -42.45 10.47
CA ALA A 147 21.36 -42.23 11.85
C ALA A 147 21.54 -40.74 12.18
N GLU A 148 22.15 -39.96 11.29
CA GLU A 148 22.31 -38.51 11.44
C GLU A 148 20.95 -37.81 11.53
N GLU A 149 20.05 -38.19 10.64
CA GLU A 149 18.71 -37.64 10.53
C GLU A 149 17.85 -37.99 11.76
N LEU A 150 17.87 -39.24 12.24
CA LEU A 150 17.22 -39.61 13.49
C LEU A 150 17.83 -38.92 14.71
N LEU A 151 19.15 -38.74 14.74
CA LEU A 151 19.82 -38.02 15.83
C LEU A 151 19.36 -36.54 15.86
N GLY A 152 19.16 -35.94 14.69
CA GLY A 152 18.54 -34.62 14.55
C GLY A 152 17.15 -34.53 15.17
N VAL A 153 16.31 -35.56 14.98
CA VAL A 153 14.97 -35.65 15.57
C VAL A 153 15.03 -35.77 17.09
N VAL A 154 15.85 -36.69 17.61
CA VAL A 154 15.96 -36.92 19.06
C VAL A 154 16.45 -35.66 19.79
N ARG A 155 17.31 -34.87 19.14
CA ARG A 155 17.81 -33.60 19.71
C ARG A 155 16.87 -32.40 19.54
N GLY A 156 15.70 -32.59 18.91
CA GLY A 156 14.78 -31.50 18.57
C GLY A 156 15.35 -30.47 17.60
N LYS A 157 16.38 -30.85 16.83
CA LYS A 157 17.03 -30.01 15.81
C LYS A 157 16.34 -30.10 14.45
N ALA A 158 15.74 -31.26 14.14
CA ALA A 158 14.93 -31.44 12.93
C ALA A 158 13.58 -30.71 13.10
N LYS A 159 13.61 -29.39 12.89
CA LYS A 159 12.40 -28.56 12.90
C LYS A 159 11.88 -28.27 11.50
N ASP A 160 12.67 -28.57 10.46
CA ASP A 160 12.33 -28.28 9.08
C ASP A 160 11.96 -29.54 8.30
N PHE A 161 10.81 -29.47 7.64
CA PHE A 161 10.20 -30.57 6.94
C PHE A 161 11.01 -31.18 5.76
N PRO A 162 11.88 -30.43 5.04
CA PRO A 162 12.81 -31.04 4.10
C PRO A 162 13.76 -32.05 4.75
N SER A 163 14.15 -31.84 6.01
CA SER A 163 14.90 -32.82 6.81
C SER A 163 14.04 -34.04 7.13
N MET A 164 12.74 -33.84 7.35
CA MET A 164 11.79 -34.96 7.49
C MET A 164 11.65 -35.83 6.23
N LEU A 165 11.56 -35.24 5.03
CA LEU A 165 11.49 -36.05 3.81
C LEU A 165 12.79 -36.85 3.60
N ARG A 166 13.94 -36.24 3.89
CA ARG A 166 15.25 -36.92 3.90
C ARG A 166 15.31 -38.03 4.95
N GLN A 167 14.79 -37.80 6.16
CA GLN A 167 14.63 -38.81 7.22
C GLN A 167 13.84 -40.02 6.73
N LEU A 168 12.65 -39.77 6.19
CA LEU A 168 11.77 -40.84 5.70
C LEU A 168 12.41 -41.60 4.54
N GLN A 169 13.10 -40.91 3.64
CA GLN A 169 13.83 -41.54 2.53
C GLN A 169 14.96 -42.43 3.00
N ALA A 170 15.77 -41.96 3.97
CA ALA A 170 16.91 -42.68 4.50
C ALA A 170 16.47 -43.88 5.34
N VAL A 171 15.51 -43.69 6.24
CA VAL A 171 14.91 -44.77 7.04
C VAL A 171 14.17 -45.79 6.16
N GLY A 172 13.64 -45.33 5.02
CA GLY A 172 12.87 -46.15 4.10
C GLY A 172 13.66 -47.24 3.37
N GLN A 173 14.98 -47.13 3.31
CA GLN A 173 15.83 -48.09 2.61
C GLN A 173 15.87 -49.44 3.34
N GLU A 174 15.88 -50.53 2.57
CA GLU A 174 15.95 -51.90 3.11
C GLU A 174 17.29 -52.19 3.77
N THR A 175 18.37 -51.60 3.26
CA THR A 175 19.75 -51.68 3.79
C THR A 175 19.86 -51.22 5.24
N VAL A 176 18.92 -50.39 5.70
CA VAL A 176 18.94 -49.77 7.03
C VAL A 176 18.29 -50.64 8.12
N GLU A 177 17.55 -51.70 7.77
CA GLU A 177 16.75 -52.49 8.73
C GLU A 177 17.60 -53.19 9.81
N SER A 178 18.84 -53.59 9.51
CA SER A 178 19.70 -54.28 10.47
C SER A 178 20.09 -53.41 11.67
N LEU A 179 20.62 -52.21 11.43
CA LEU A 179 21.07 -51.30 12.49
C LEU A 179 19.89 -50.53 13.08
N LEU A 180 19.02 -50.00 12.22
CA LEU A 180 17.91 -49.15 12.63
C LEU A 180 16.60 -49.84 12.28
N PRO A 181 16.14 -50.88 12.99
CA PRO A 181 14.95 -51.63 12.63
C PRO A 181 13.69 -50.77 12.78
N LEU A 182 12.64 -51.13 12.04
CA LEU A 182 11.44 -50.30 11.98
C LEU A 182 10.81 -50.05 13.36
N LYS A 183 10.85 -51.05 14.26
CA LYS A 183 10.36 -50.92 15.64
C LYS A 183 11.10 -49.84 16.44
N LEU A 184 12.42 -49.75 16.29
CA LEU A 184 13.25 -48.76 16.98
C LEU A 184 12.91 -47.36 16.48
N VAL A 185 12.85 -47.20 15.15
CA VAL A 185 12.52 -45.92 14.51
C VAL A 185 11.12 -45.44 14.91
N LYS A 186 10.13 -46.34 14.92
CA LYS A 186 8.77 -46.04 15.39
C LYS A 186 8.75 -45.54 16.84
N LYS A 187 9.47 -46.22 17.74
CA LYS A 187 9.54 -45.82 19.16
C LYS A 187 10.23 -44.46 19.30
N CYS A 188 11.30 -44.22 18.55
CA CYS A 188 11.99 -42.94 18.49
C CYS A 188 11.05 -41.80 18.09
N LEU A 189 10.38 -41.92 16.94
CA LEU A 189 9.48 -40.88 16.42
C LEU A 189 8.28 -40.61 17.33
N ARG A 190 7.74 -41.65 17.98
CA ARG A 190 6.66 -41.51 18.97
C ARG A 190 7.10 -40.71 20.19
N ARG A 191 8.24 -41.09 20.78
CA ARG A 191 8.71 -40.45 22.02
C ARG A 191 9.26 -39.04 21.77
N SER A 192 9.71 -38.73 20.55
CA SER A 192 10.14 -37.37 20.15
C SER A 192 8.98 -36.44 19.79
N HIS A 193 7.72 -36.86 20.01
CA HIS A 193 6.51 -36.11 19.62
C HIS A 193 6.48 -35.68 18.15
N TYR A 194 7.08 -36.49 17.28
CA TYR A 194 7.25 -36.13 15.87
C TYR A 194 5.90 -35.92 15.17
N ARG A 195 4.95 -36.82 15.46
CA ARG A 195 3.58 -36.76 14.93
C ARG A 195 2.88 -35.47 15.36
N GLU A 196 2.95 -35.12 16.63
CA GLU A 196 2.25 -33.97 17.20
C GLU A 196 2.81 -32.67 16.60
N ASN A 197 4.13 -32.57 16.50
CA ASN A 197 4.79 -31.43 15.87
C ASN A 197 4.40 -31.30 14.40
N LEU A 198 4.37 -32.43 13.68
CA LEU A 198 3.99 -32.49 12.27
C LEU A 198 2.55 -32.03 12.04
N LEU A 199 1.62 -32.60 12.81
CA LEU A 199 0.20 -32.26 12.73
C LEU A 199 -0.04 -30.80 13.12
N HIS A 200 0.68 -30.30 14.12
CA HIS A 200 0.59 -28.91 14.55
C HIS A 200 1.05 -27.94 13.44
N GLU A 201 2.17 -28.24 12.76
CA GLU A 201 2.67 -27.45 11.65
C GLU A 201 1.71 -27.45 10.47
N PHE A 202 1.22 -28.62 10.05
CA PHE A 202 0.22 -28.73 8.98
C PHE A 202 -1.07 -28.00 9.31
N GLU A 203 -1.58 -28.15 10.53
CA GLU A 203 -2.81 -27.48 10.94
C GLU A 203 -2.61 -25.95 11.02
N THR A 204 -1.41 -25.50 11.40
CA THR A 204 -1.05 -24.07 11.38
C THR A 204 -1.05 -23.52 9.95
N LEU A 205 -0.36 -24.21 9.03
CA LEU A 205 -0.32 -23.81 7.61
C LEU A 205 -1.70 -23.87 6.96
N ARG A 206 -2.49 -24.90 7.26
CA ARG A 206 -3.88 -25.06 6.82
C ARG A 206 -4.78 -23.93 7.35
N LYS A 207 -4.73 -23.63 8.65
CA LYS A 207 -5.48 -22.51 9.25
C LYS A 207 -5.08 -21.17 8.65
N GLN A 208 -3.81 -21.00 8.32
CA GLN A 208 -3.31 -19.80 7.66
C GLN A 208 -3.52 -19.83 6.13
N ARG A 209 -3.93 -20.95 5.52
CA ARG A 209 -4.03 -21.17 4.07
C ARG A 209 -2.72 -20.92 3.33
N LYS A 210 -1.59 -21.19 4.00
CA LYS A 210 -0.25 -21.11 3.41
C LYS A 210 0.03 -22.38 2.63
N TRP A 211 -0.66 -22.48 1.49
CA TRP A 211 -0.66 -23.69 0.68
C TRP A 211 0.66 -23.91 -0.06
N PHE A 212 1.39 -22.87 -0.43
CA PHE A 212 2.68 -23.07 -1.07
C PHE A 212 3.71 -23.60 -0.09
N ASP A 213 3.75 -23.03 1.11
CA ASP A 213 4.58 -23.56 2.19
C ASP A 213 4.19 -25.02 2.50
N ALA A 214 2.90 -25.32 2.70
CA ALA A 214 2.43 -26.69 2.91
C ALA A 214 2.78 -27.64 1.75
N HIS A 215 2.71 -27.17 0.50
CA HIS A 215 3.02 -27.96 -0.68
C HIS A 215 4.52 -28.29 -0.77
N LYS A 216 5.41 -27.35 -0.42
CA LYS A 216 6.86 -27.63 -0.30
C LYS A 216 7.14 -28.73 0.71
N LEU A 217 6.33 -28.83 1.77
CA LEU A 217 6.47 -29.89 2.78
C LEU A 217 6.16 -31.26 2.15
N VAL A 218 5.07 -31.39 1.39
CA VAL A 218 4.57 -32.72 0.98
C VAL A 218 4.89 -33.14 -0.46
N CYS A 219 5.43 -32.26 -1.30
CA CYS A 219 5.60 -32.56 -2.74
C CYS A 219 6.51 -33.77 -3.03
N GLY A 220 7.46 -34.08 -2.14
CA GLY A 220 8.32 -35.26 -2.25
C GLY A 220 7.71 -36.57 -1.75
N LEU A 221 6.60 -36.51 -1.00
CA LEU A 221 6.05 -37.66 -0.27
C LEU A 221 5.63 -38.80 -1.19
N ARG A 222 5.13 -38.47 -2.39
CA ARG A 222 4.72 -39.45 -3.41
C ARG A 222 5.88 -40.36 -3.83
N ASN A 223 7.07 -39.79 -4.01
CA ASN A 223 8.24 -40.54 -4.46
C ASN A 223 8.69 -41.55 -3.39
N LEU A 224 8.42 -41.25 -2.13
CA LEU A 224 8.74 -42.12 -1.00
C LEU A 224 7.76 -43.30 -0.85
N MET A 225 6.58 -43.23 -1.46
CA MET A 225 5.56 -44.30 -1.32
C MET A 225 5.94 -45.59 -2.06
N VAL A 226 6.98 -45.53 -2.90
CA VAL A 226 7.58 -46.72 -3.52
C VAL A 226 8.31 -47.57 -2.47
N LEU A 227 8.71 -47.00 -1.33
CA LEU A 227 9.41 -47.69 -0.26
C LEU A 227 8.39 -48.29 0.74
N PRO A 228 8.25 -49.62 0.83
CA PRO A 228 7.22 -50.26 1.66
C PRO A 228 7.32 -49.89 3.15
N ARG A 229 8.56 -49.69 3.61
CA ARG A 229 8.89 -49.33 4.97
C ARG A 229 8.41 -47.93 5.35
N VAL A 230 8.45 -46.99 4.40
CA VAL A 230 7.93 -45.63 4.58
C VAL A 230 6.41 -45.63 4.62
N ASP A 231 5.76 -46.39 3.73
CA ASP A 231 4.30 -46.53 3.74
C ASP A 231 3.80 -47.07 5.09
N GLN A 232 4.45 -48.12 5.62
CA GLN A 232 4.11 -48.68 6.92
C GLN A 232 4.34 -47.67 8.06
N LEU A 233 5.41 -46.88 7.99
CA LEU A 233 5.71 -45.86 8.99
C LEU A 233 4.69 -44.72 8.98
N LEU A 234 4.33 -44.21 7.79
CA LEU A 234 3.38 -43.10 7.64
C LEU A 234 1.96 -43.48 8.02
N ARG A 235 1.49 -44.70 7.71
CA ARG A 235 0.16 -45.18 8.15
C ARG A 235 -0.02 -45.09 9.67
N GLU A 236 1.07 -45.28 10.42
CA GLU A 236 1.04 -45.29 11.88
C GLU A 236 1.32 -43.91 12.49
N VAL A 237 2.27 -43.16 11.93
CA VAL A 237 2.72 -41.86 12.46
C VAL A 237 1.90 -40.70 11.91
N PHE A 238 1.43 -40.77 10.67
CA PHE A 238 0.70 -39.69 10.00
C PHE A 238 -0.47 -40.22 9.14
N PRO A 239 -1.57 -40.70 9.74
CA PRO A 239 -2.64 -41.40 9.00
C PRO A 239 -3.31 -40.59 7.87
N GLU A 240 -3.24 -39.27 7.92
CA GLU A 240 -3.79 -38.36 6.90
C GLU A 240 -2.90 -38.20 5.67
N TYR A 241 -1.72 -38.83 5.64
CA TYR A 241 -0.78 -38.76 4.52
C TYR A 241 -1.39 -39.05 3.13
N PRO A 242 -2.40 -39.94 2.93
CA PRO A 242 -2.91 -40.23 1.59
C PRO A 242 -3.53 -39.00 0.94
N MET A 243 -4.18 -38.14 1.73
CA MET A 243 -4.72 -36.86 1.26
C MET A 243 -3.61 -35.97 0.69
N TRP A 244 -2.49 -35.86 1.40
CA TRP A 244 -1.34 -35.04 1.02
C TRP A 244 -0.58 -35.63 -0.17
N VAL A 245 -0.42 -36.95 -0.22
CA VAL A 245 0.18 -37.65 -1.37
C VAL A 245 -0.63 -37.46 -2.65
N ALA A 246 -1.96 -37.46 -2.53
CA ALA A 246 -2.86 -37.24 -3.64
C ALA A 246 -2.91 -35.78 -4.10
N TRP A 247 -2.55 -34.81 -3.25
CA TRP A 247 -2.68 -33.38 -3.52
C TRP A 247 -1.84 -32.90 -4.73
N ARG A 248 -2.50 -32.22 -5.67
CA ARG A 248 -1.95 -31.71 -6.95
C ARG A 248 -2.44 -30.28 -7.20
N PRO A 249 -2.00 -29.30 -6.40
CA PRO A 249 -2.36 -27.90 -6.63
C PRO A 249 -1.61 -27.35 -7.85
N ASP A 250 -2.07 -26.21 -8.36
CA ASP A 250 -1.22 -25.38 -9.19
C ASP A 250 -0.17 -24.68 -8.30
N ALA A 251 1.08 -25.13 -8.39
CA ALA A 251 2.19 -24.63 -7.59
C ALA A 251 2.50 -23.13 -7.84
N ARG A 252 2.29 -22.63 -9.07
CA ARG A 252 2.55 -21.22 -9.42
C ARG A 252 1.50 -20.32 -8.78
N ARG A 253 0.24 -20.75 -8.85
CA ARG A 253 -0.91 -20.07 -8.24
C ARG A 253 -0.77 -19.94 -6.72
N ILE A 254 -0.59 -21.06 -6.02
CA ILE A 254 -0.48 -21.04 -4.56
C ILE A 254 0.74 -20.23 -4.08
N ALA A 255 1.83 -20.18 -4.87
CA ALA A 255 2.99 -19.34 -4.57
C ALA A 255 2.65 -17.85 -4.67
N ALA A 256 1.92 -17.45 -5.72
CA ALA A 256 1.47 -16.06 -5.87
C ALA A 256 0.54 -15.62 -4.72
N TRP A 257 -0.26 -16.55 -4.18
CA TRP A 257 -1.23 -16.25 -3.12
C TRP A 257 -0.61 -15.96 -1.75
N GLU A 258 0.64 -16.37 -1.53
CA GLU A 258 1.37 -16.04 -0.30
C GLU A 258 2.04 -14.66 -0.33
N GLY A 259 1.84 -13.91 -1.42
CA GLY A 259 2.24 -12.51 -1.51
C GLY A 259 1.46 -11.56 -0.58
N SER A 260 1.96 -10.33 -0.45
CA SER A 260 1.39 -9.29 0.43
C SER A 260 0.00 -8.81 0.01
N THR A 261 -0.34 -8.89 -1.28
CA THR A 261 -1.64 -8.45 -1.84
C THR A 261 -2.84 -9.18 -1.22
N ILE A 262 -2.71 -10.48 -0.93
CA ILE A 262 -3.79 -11.29 -0.32
C ILE A 262 -3.85 -11.16 1.19
N ALA A 263 -2.76 -10.78 1.86
CA ALA A 263 -2.67 -10.84 3.31
C ALA A 263 -3.85 -10.18 4.05
N PRO A 264 -4.36 -8.99 3.66
CA PRO A 264 -5.52 -8.37 4.31
C PRO A 264 -6.84 -9.13 4.10
N TYR A 265 -6.97 -9.85 2.98
CA TYR A 265 -8.21 -10.50 2.53
C TYR A 265 -8.24 -12.00 2.81
N ARG A 266 -7.12 -12.60 3.21
CA ARG A 266 -6.92 -14.05 3.36
C ARG A 266 -8.01 -14.74 4.18
N HIS A 267 -8.49 -14.12 5.26
CA HIS A 267 -9.59 -14.66 6.05
C HIS A 267 -10.94 -14.58 5.33
N GLN A 268 -11.20 -13.48 4.62
CA GLN A 268 -12.44 -13.20 3.90
C GLN A 268 -12.62 -14.13 2.71
N ILE A 269 -11.54 -14.38 1.96
CA ILE A 269 -11.52 -15.26 0.79
C ILE A 269 -11.10 -16.71 1.08
N ARG A 270 -11.05 -17.11 2.36
CA ARG A 270 -10.53 -18.43 2.80
C ARG A 270 -11.10 -19.62 2.02
N HIS A 271 -12.39 -19.57 1.69
CA HIS A 271 -13.07 -20.65 0.99
C HIS A 271 -12.65 -20.76 -0.49
N VAL A 272 -12.24 -19.65 -1.10
CA VAL A 272 -11.64 -19.66 -2.45
C VAL A 272 -10.24 -20.22 -2.39
N LEU A 273 -9.44 -19.83 -1.37
CA LEU A 273 -8.09 -20.37 -1.19
C LEU A 273 -8.12 -21.87 -0.90
N ASP A 274 -9.10 -22.35 -0.12
CA ASP A 274 -9.26 -23.76 0.22
C ASP A 274 -9.51 -24.63 -1.04
N LEU A 275 -9.96 -24.06 -2.18
CA LEU A 275 -10.17 -24.79 -3.44
C LEU A 275 -8.89 -25.43 -4.01
N GLU A 276 -7.75 -24.76 -3.89
CA GLU A 276 -6.43 -25.34 -4.23
C GLU A 276 -5.82 -26.10 -3.05
N GLY A 277 -6.48 -26.14 -1.90
CA GLY A 277 -6.05 -26.95 -0.77
C GLY A 277 -6.20 -28.46 -1.01
N PRO A 278 -5.64 -29.29 -0.12
CA PRO A 278 -5.76 -30.74 -0.19
C PRO A 278 -7.21 -31.21 -0.05
N ASP A 279 -7.50 -32.39 -0.61
CA ASP A 279 -8.83 -32.98 -0.58
C ASP A 279 -9.19 -33.53 0.82
N THR A 280 -9.84 -32.71 1.62
CA THR A 280 -10.28 -33.05 2.98
C THR A 280 -11.51 -33.97 3.04
N THR A 281 -12.09 -34.35 1.90
CA THR A 281 -13.30 -35.20 1.85
C THR A 281 -12.99 -36.69 1.88
N GLY A 282 -11.71 -37.05 1.77
CA GLY A 282 -11.26 -38.44 1.71
C GLY A 282 -11.35 -39.08 0.32
N GLN A 283 -11.83 -38.38 -0.71
CA GLN A 283 -11.95 -38.90 -2.08
C GLN A 283 -10.62 -38.95 -2.85
N GLN A 284 -9.56 -38.32 -2.32
CA GLN A 284 -8.22 -38.27 -2.89
C GLN A 284 -8.17 -37.70 -4.33
N ARG A 285 -9.05 -36.75 -4.68
CA ARG A 285 -9.11 -36.16 -6.05
C ARG A 285 -8.09 -35.05 -6.32
N GLY A 286 -7.10 -34.95 -5.47
CA GLY A 286 -5.94 -34.08 -5.62
C GLY A 286 -6.14 -32.60 -5.31
N THR A 287 -7.34 -32.04 -5.28
CA THR A 287 -7.59 -30.69 -4.72
C THR A 287 -9.02 -30.65 -4.22
N LEU A 288 -9.33 -29.81 -3.22
CA LEU A 288 -10.70 -29.68 -2.71
C LEU A 288 -11.70 -29.30 -3.81
N ARG A 289 -11.28 -28.45 -4.76
CA ARG A 289 -12.09 -28.09 -5.94
C ARG A 289 -12.44 -29.24 -6.86
N ARG A 290 -11.88 -30.45 -6.71
CA ARG A 290 -12.20 -31.63 -7.53
C ARG A 290 -13.04 -32.66 -6.78
N SER A 291 -13.12 -32.55 -5.45
CA SER A 291 -13.75 -33.54 -4.58
C SER A 291 -15.08 -33.10 -3.99
N SER A 292 -15.19 -31.86 -3.52
CA SER A 292 -16.45 -31.34 -2.98
C SER A 292 -16.57 -29.84 -3.22
N PRO A 293 -17.33 -29.42 -4.24
CA PRO A 293 -17.62 -28.01 -4.45
C PRO A 293 -18.64 -27.46 -3.42
N HIS A 294 -19.15 -28.29 -2.51
CA HIS A 294 -20.24 -27.96 -1.57
C HIS A 294 -19.88 -26.92 -0.50
N VAL A 295 -18.61 -26.50 -0.41
CA VAL A 295 -18.22 -25.33 0.40
C VAL A 295 -18.89 -24.04 -0.14
N PHE A 296 -19.28 -24.03 -1.41
CA PHE A 296 -20.16 -23.04 -2.05
C PHE A 296 -21.61 -23.59 -2.20
N THR A 297 -22.25 -23.95 -1.09
CA THR A 297 -23.68 -24.35 -1.06
C THR A 297 -24.55 -23.09 -1.17
N ALA A 298 -25.34 -22.86 -2.22
CA ALA A 298 -26.50 -23.66 -2.62
C ALA A 298 -26.77 -23.76 -4.14
N PHE A 299 -25.89 -23.24 -5.00
CA PHE A 299 -26.11 -23.23 -6.47
C PHE A 299 -25.35 -24.34 -7.22
N VAL A 300 -24.25 -24.88 -6.67
CA VAL A 300 -23.48 -25.96 -7.29
C VAL A 300 -24.12 -27.31 -6.96
N ARG A 301 -25.37 -27.51 -7.38
CA ARG A 301 -26.03 -28.83 -7.36
C ARG A 301 -25.60 -29.72 -8.52
N MET A 302 -24.79 -29.22 -9.46
CA MET A 302 -24.22 -29.99 -10.55
C MET A 302 -22.79 -29.53 -10.82
N SER A 303 -21.98 -30.47 -11.29
CA SER A 303 -20.56 -30.44 -11.67
C SER A 303 -20.10 -29.26 -12.54
N ASN A 304 -20.08 -28.04 -11.97
CA ASN A 304 -19.60 -26.83 -12.64
C ASN A 304 -18.14 -26.53 -12.27
N TRP A 305 -17.24 -27.51 -12.42
CA TRP A 305 -15.79 -27.30 -12.28
C TRP A 305 -15.26 -26.09 -13.07
N PRO A 306 -15.72 -25.82 -14.32
CA PRO A 306 -15.25 -24.68 -15.09
C PRO A 306 -15.51 -23.33 -14.40
N VAL A 307 -16.56 -23.24 -13.59
CA VAL A 307 -16.92 -22.00 -12.88
C VAL A 307 -15.97 -21.75 -11.71
N LEU A 308 -15.54 -22.81 -11.01
CA LEU A 308 -14.54 -22.71 -9.95
C LEU A 308 -13.16 -22.39 -10.54
N ASP A 309 -12.78 -23.02 -11.64
CA ASP A 309 -11.52 -22.70 -12.32
C ASP A 309 -11.51 -21.25 -12.81
N ARG A 310 -12.61 -20.77 -13.41
CA ARG A 310 -12.79 -19.35 -13.77
C ARG A 310 -12.63 -18.41 -12.57
N LEU A 311 -13.19 -18.76 -11.40
CA LEU A 311 -13.00 -17.97 -10.17
C LEU A 311 -11.54 -17.89 -9.72
N LEU A 312 -10.81 -19.00 -9.84
CA LEU A 312 -9.39 -19.03 -9.47
C LEU A 312 -8.54 -18.23 -10.46
N ASP A 313 -8.85 -18.31 -11.75
CA ASP A 313 -8.20 -17.52 -12.79
C ASP A 313 -8.46 -16.00 -12.61
N ASP A 314 -9.69 -15.64 -12.24
CA ASP A 314 -10.04 -14.26 -11.89
C ASP A 314 -9.32 -13.79 -10.63
N LEU A 315 -9.20 -14.64 -9.61
CA LEU A 315 -8.41 -14.32 -8.43
C LEU A 315 -6.95 -14.06 -8.80
N ASP A 316 -6.34 -14.91 -9.63
CA ASP A 316 -4.96 -14.71 -10.10
C ASP A 316 -4.81 -13.38 -10.86
N THR A 317 -5.80 -13.03 -11.68
CA THR A 317 -5.85 -11.75 -12.40
C THR A 317 -5.98 -10.57 -11.44
N CYS A 318 -6.82 -10.66 -10.41
CA CYS A 318 -6.93 -9.65 -9.36
C CYS A 318 -5.58 -9.40 -8.68
N LEU A 319 -4.84 -10.46 -8.33
CA LEU A 319 -3.53 -10.33 -7.70
C LEU A 319 -2.50 -9.63 -8.58
N GLY A 320 -2.57 -9.85 -9.88
CA GLY A 320 -1.74 -9.17 -10.86
C GLY A 320 -2.02 -7.67 -10.99
N ILE A 321 -3.23 -7.21 -10.62
CA ILE A 321 -3.63 -5.80 -10.73
C ILE A 321 -3.43 -5.06 -9.39
N GLY A 322 -3.96 -5.59 -8.29
CA GLY A 322 -3.85 -4.94 -6.98
C GLY A 322 -4.91 -5.34 -5.94
N PRO A 323 -4.74 -4.87 -4.69
CA PRO A 323 -5.57 -5.28 -3.55
C PRO A 323 -7.04 -4.87 -3.69
N ALA A 324 -7.36 -3.75 -4.33
CA ALA A 324 -8.75 -3.32 -4.47
C ALA A 324 -9.54 -4.15 -5.49
N THR A 325 -8.87 -4.85 -6.40
CA THR A 325 -9.54 -5.85 -7.26
C THR A 325 -9.89 -7.12 -6.49
N VAL A 326 -9.05 -7.55 -5.53
CA VAL A 326 -9.39 -8.64 -4.59
C VAL A 326 -10.57 -8.24 -3.71
N ASP A 327 -10.59 -6.98 -3.27
CA ASP A 327 -11.71 -6.39 -2.53
C ASP A 327 -13.02 -6.42 -3.33
N LEU A 328 -12.95 -6.11 -4.63
CA LEU A 328 -14.09 -6.18 -5.55
C LEU A 328 -14.57 -7.64 -5.75
N LEU A 329 -13.65 -8.58 -5.97
CA LEU A 329 -13.96 -10.01 -6.06
C LEU A 329 -14.68 -10.48 -4.80
N TYR A 330 -14.19 -10.09 -3.63
CA TYR A 330 -14.87 -10.39 -2.37
C TYR A 330 -16.28 -9.77 -2.33
N ALA A 331 -16.43 -8.48 -2.63
CA ALA A 331 -17.71 -7.78 -2.60
C ALA A 331 -18.76 -8.36 -3.58
N LEU A 332 -18.34 -8.86 -4.75
CA LEU A 332 -19.24 -9.39 -5.79
C LEU A 332 -19.52 -10.88 -5.59
N CYS A 333 -18.48 -11.68 -5.39
CA CYS A 333 -18.55 -13.14 -5.52
C CYS A 333 -18.63 -13.88 -4.18
N ILE A 334 -18.31 -13.23 -3.06
CA ILE A 334 -18.16 -13.89 -1.75
C ILE A 334 -19.05 -13.25 -0.67
N GLU A 335 -19.09 -11.92 -0.60
CA GLU A 335 -19.86 -11.13 0.35
C GLU A 335 -21.31 -11.00 -0.13
N GLN A 336 -22.19 -11.90 0.28
CA GLN A 336 -23.63 -11.72 0.07
C GLN A 336 -24.40 -11.78 1.39
N SER A 337 -25.20 -10.72 1.61
CA SER A 337 -26.03 -10.51 2.78
C SER A 337 -27.16 -11.54 2.82
N GLY A 338 -27.18 -12.40 3.83
CA GLY A 338 -28.28 -13.38 4.02
C GLY A 338 -27.87 -14.78 4.46
N GLY A 339 -26.60 -15.02 4.84
CA GLY A 339 -26.13 -16.31 5.36
C GLY A 339 -25.85 -17.38 4.29
N TYR A 340 -26.38 -17.21 3.08
CA TYR A 340 -26.11 -18.08 1.93
C TYR A 340 -25.19 -17.39 0.93
N ARG A 341 -24.02 -17.98 0.69
CA ARG A 341 -23.02 -17.51 -0.28
C ARG A 341 -23.44 -17.97 -1.68
N HIS A 342 -24.27 -17.20 -2.37
CA HIS A 342 -24.67 -17.54 -3.73
C HIS A 342 -23.65 -17.00 -4.73
N PHE A 343 -22.80 -17.90 -5.21
CA PHE A 343 -21.95 -17.63 -6.37
C PHE A 343 -22.84 -17.51 -7.62
N SER A 344 -22.87 -16.33 -8.25
CA SER A 344 -23.69 -16.05 -9.43
C SER A 344 -22.79 -15.86 -10.66
N PRO A 345 -23.08 -16.51 -11.80
CA PRO A 345 -22.38 -16.25 -13.06
C PRO A 345 -22.36 -14.75 -13.42
N ARG A 346 -23.41 -14.02 -13.05
CA ARG A 346 -23.50 -12.57 -13.29
C ARG A 346 -22.45 -11.78 -12.51
N ALA A 347 -22.12 -12.20 -11.28
CA ALA A 347 -21.10 -11.55 -10.48
C ALA A 347 -19.70 -11.73 -11.08
N MET A 348 -19.45 -12.87 -11.72
CA MET A 348 -18.23 -13.12 -12.48
C MET A 348 -18.16 -12.24 -13.73
N ASP A 349 -19.24 -12.16 -14.51
CA ASP A 349 -19.27 -11.27 -15.68
C ASP A 349 -19.07 -9.79 -15.28
N GLN A 350 -19.55 -9.37 -14.10
CA GLN A 350 -19.28 -8.05 -13.53
C GLN A 350 -17.81 -7.87 -13.16
N LEU A 351 -17.22 -8.86 -12.51
CA LEU A 351 -15.82 -8.84 -12.09
C LEU A 351 -14.89 -8.76 -13.32
N GLU A 352 -15.07 -9.64 -14.30
CA GLU A 352 -14.25 -9.66 -15.52
C GLU A 352 -14.31 -8.35 -16.29
N ALA A 353 -15.50 -7.77 -16.45
CA ALA A 353 -15.65 -6.46 -17.09
C ALA A 353 -14.86 -5.36 -16.35
N ALA A 354 -14.74 -5.45 -15.02
CA ALA A 354 -13.91 -4.55 -14.23
C ALA A 354 -12.41 -4.87 -14.37
N LEU A 355 -12.04 -6.16 -14.40
CA LEU A 355 -10.64 -6.60 -14.56
C LEU A 355 -10.05 -6.23 -15.92
N GLU A 356 -10.88 -6.16 -16.98
CA GLU A 356 -10.46 -5.66 -18.30
C GLU A 356 -9.85 -4.25 -18.25
N LEU A 357 -10.25 -3.41 -17.28
CA LEU A 357 -9.71 -2.06 -17.13
C LEU A 357 -8.26 -2.04 -16.63
N ARG A 358 -7.79 -3.13 -15.99
CA ARG A 358 -6.46 -3.27 -15.36
C ARG A 358 -6.10 -2.10 -14.44
N ARG A 359 -7.08 -1.62 -13.67
CA ARG A 359 -6.98 -0.42 -12.82
C ARG A 359 -7.50 -0.67 -11.41
N ASP A 360 -6.61 -0.65 -10.42
CA ASP A 360 -6.96 -0.91 -9.02
C ASP A 360 -7.88 0.19 -8.43
N ASP A 361 -7.68 1.44 -8.82
CA ASP A 361 -8.49 2.58 -8.39
C ASP A 361 -9.95 2.50 -8.90
N ALA A 362 -10.14 2.02 -10.12
CA ALA A 362 -11.46 1.74 -10.70
C ALA A 362 -12.17 0.64 -9.91
N SER A 363 -11.47 -0.47 -9.63
CA SER A 363 -12.01 -1.58 -8.85
C SER A 363 -12.40 -1.18 -7.43
N LYS A 364 -11.60 -0.33 -6.76
CA LYS A 364 -11.96 0.25 -5.45
C LYS A 364 -13.28 1.01 -5.51
N THR A 365 -13.47 1.80 -6.56
CA THR A 365 -14.69 2.59 -6.77
C THR A 365 -15.90 1.67 -6.98
N LEU A 366 -15.75 0.61 -7.78
CA LEU A 366 -16.80 -0.38 -8.04
C LEU A 366 -17.12 -1.24 -6.81
N ALA A 367 -16.12 -1.57 -5.98
CA ALA A 367 -16.32 -2.32 -4.74
C ALA A 367 -17.15 -1.50 -3.73
N ASN A 368 -16.83 -0.22 -3.59
CA ASN A 368 -17.60 0.72 -2.76
C ASN A 368 -19.04 0.87 -3.26
N LEU A 369 -19.25 0.97 -4.58
CA LEU A 369 -20.59 1.00 -5.17
C LEU A 369 -21.38 -0.28 -4.81
N THR A 370 -20.76 -1.44 -5.02
CA THR A 370 -21.36 -2.76 -4.77
C THR A 370 -21.85 -2.89 -3.33
N ARG A 371 -21.00 -2.59 -2.35
CA ARG A 371 -21.37 -2.63 -0.92
C ARG A 371 -22.46 -1.63 -0.57
N SER A 372 -22.38 -0.45 -1.16
CA SER A 372 -23.34 0.62 -0.90
C SER A 372 -24.76 0.24 -1.35
N ILE A 373 -24.85 -0.54 -2.45
CA ILE A 373 -26.10 -1.07 -2.99
C ILE A 373 -26.59 -2.29 -2.20
N ALA A 374 -25.68 -3.21 -1.83
CA ALA A 374 -26.02 -4.38 -1.01
C ALA A 374 -26.59 -3.97 0.35
N ASN A 375 -26.01 -2.94 0.98
CA ASN A 375 -26.42 -2.44 2.28
C ASN A 375 -27.54 -1.38 2.22
N HIS A 376 -28.22 -1.20 1.09
CA HIS A 376 -29.22 -0.15 0.91
C HIS A 376 -30.38 -0.21 1.94
N ASN A 377 -30.69 -1.40 2.47
CA ASN A 377 -31.74 -1.64 3.46
C ASN A 377 -31.21 -1.83 4.90
N SER A 378 -29.89 -1.76 5.10
CA SER A 378 -29.28 -1.88 6.42
C SER A 378 -29.22 -0.52 7.10
N ASN A 379 -29.64 -0.45 8.37
CA ASN A 379 -29.55 0.77 9.19
C ASN A 379 -28.10 1.29 9.36
N ASN A 380 -27.10 0.49 9.00
CA ASN A 380 -25.69 0.84 9.16
C ASN A 380 -25.08 1.64 8.01
N ASN A 381 -25.72 1.73 6.84
CA ASN A 381 -25.15 2.46 5.70
C ASN A 381 -25.69 3.89 5.63
N SER A 382 -24.83 4.89 5.86
CA SER A 382 -25.27 6.27 5.84
C SER A 382 -25.67 6.69 4.42
N ILE A 383 -26.68 7.57 4.31
CA ILE A 383 -27.06 8.17 3.01
C ILE A 383 -25.84 8.84 2.37
N ASN A 384 -24.95 9.41 3.16
CA ASN A 384 -23.73 10.06 2.70
C ASN A 384 -22.77 9.09 2.00
N ASP A 385 -22.59 7.87 2.53
CA ASP A 385 -21.72 6.87 1.92
C ASP A 385 -22.27 6.39 0.57
N ARG A 386 -23.61 6.29 0.45
CA ARG A 386 -24.28 6.08 -0.84
C ARG A 386 -24.01 7.22 -1.81
N VAL A 387 -24.22 8.46 -1.40
CA VAL A 387 -23.98 9.62 -2.26
C VAL A 387 -22.54 9.64 -2.77
N VAL A 388 -21.55 9.41 -1.90
CA VAL A 388 -20.14 9.37 -2.28
C VAL A 388 -19.84 8.22 -3.25
N ALA A 389 -20.33 7.01 -2.97
CA ALA A 389 -20.09 5.84 -3.83
C ALA A 389 -20.68 6.04 -5.25
N PHE A 390 -21.91 6.51 -5.36
CA PHE A 390 -22.53 6.80 -6.65
C PHE A 390 -21.83 7.96 -7.38
N THR A 391 -21.45 9.02 -6.67
CA THR A 391 -20.72 10.17 -7.25
C THR A 391 -19.39 9.76 -7.86
N ALA A 392 -18.65 8.85 -7.21
CA ALA A 392 -17.38 8.35 -7.71
C ALA A 392 -17.55 7.35 -8.88
N ALA A 393 -18.55 6.47 -8.80
CA ALA A 393 -18.73 5.41 -9.79
C ALA A 393 -19.37 5.89 -11.11
N LEU A 394 -20.32 6.82 -11.08
CA LEU A 394 -21.03 7.28 -12.29
C LEU A 394 -20.09 7.83 -13.39
N PRO A 395 -19.08 8.68 -13.08
CA PRO A 395 -18.09 9.10 -14.07
C PRO A 395 -17.31 7.93 -14.68
N LEU A 396 -16.91 6.95 -13.85
CA LEU A 396 -16.20 5.76 -14.31
C LEU A 396 -17.05 4.94 -15.28
N LEU A 397 -18.32 4.68 -14.94
CA LEU A 397 -19.26 3.97 -15.82
C LEU A 397 -19.58 4.74 -17.11
N THR A 398 -19.56 6.07 -17.05
CA THR A 398 -19.77 6.92 -18.23
C THR A 398 -18.57 6.87 -19.17
N ALA A 399 -17.34 6.85 -18.62
CA ALA A 399 -16.11 6.73 -19.40
C ALA A 399 -15.93 5.33 -20.04
N HIS A 400 -16.52 4.29 -19.46
CA HIS A 400 -16.37 2.90 -19.90
C HIS A 400 -17.72 2.22 -20.19
N PRO A 401 -18.24 2.31 -21.43
CA PRO A 401 -19.55 1.76 -21.80
C PRO A 401 -19.72 0.27 -21.51
N ARG A 402 -18.64 -0.52 -21.56
CA ARG A 402 -18.66 -1.95 -21.23
C ARG A 402 -19.12 -2.23 -19.79
N LEU A 403 -18.93 -1.28 -18.87
CA LEU A 403 -19.37 -1.41 -17.48
C LEU A 403 -20.84 -1.05 -17.27
N GLN A 404 -21.48 -0.36 -18.22
CA GLN A 404 -22.85 0.16 -18.06
C GLN A 404 -23.88 -0.96 -17.97
N LYS A 405 -23.72 -2.05 -18.73
CA LYS A 405 -24.59 -3.22 -18.61
C LYS A 405 -24.37 -3.97 -17.28
N PRO A 406 -23.15 -4.44 -16.95
CA PRO A 406 -22.91 -5.21 -15.72
C PRO A 406 -23.15 -4.41 -14.44
N PHE A 407 -22.81 -3.12 -14.37
CA PHE A 407 -23.01 -2.33 -13.15
C PHE A 407 -24.23 -1.40 -13.20
N GLY A 408 -24.63 -0.93 -14.38
CA GLY A 408 -25.77 -0.02 -14.53
C GLY A 408 -27.12 -0.72 -14.52
N GLU A 409 -27.32 -1.66 -15.45
CA GLU A 409 -28.59 -2.38 -15.58
C GLU A 409 -28.80 -3.37 -14.44
N MET A 410 -27.79 -4.17 -14.09
CA MET A 410 -27.94 -5.21 -13.06
C MET A 410 -28.22 -4.63 -11.67
N TYR A 411 -27.64 -3.47 -11.34
CA TYR A 411 -27.94 -2.79 -10.09
C TYR A 411 -29.12 -1.81 -10.18
N ASP A 412 -29.75 -1.68 -11.35
CA ASP A 412 -30.85 -0.76 -11.57
C ASP A 412 -30.49 0.67 -11.12
N LEU A 413 -29.32 1.15 -11.55
CA LEU A 413 -28.82 2.49 -11.18
C LEU A 413 -29.77 3.59 -11.66
N ALA A 414 -30.51 3.35 -12.75
CA ALA A 414 -31.52 4.26 -13.27
C ALA A 414 -32.60 4.58 -12.23
N ARG A 415 -32.98 3.62 -11.36
CA ARG A 415 -33.91 3.88 -10.25
C ARG A 415 -33.18 4.24 -8.96
N ARG A 416 -32.12 3.49 -8.61
CA ARG A 416 -31.45 3.64 -7.31
C ARG A 416 -30.72 4.97 -7.16
N ALA A 417 -30.08 5.47 -8.21
CA ALA A 417 -29.31 6.70 -8.10
C ALA A 417 -30.21 7.93 -7.89
N PRO A 418 -31.33 8.11 -8.62
CA PRO A 418 -32.32 9.13 -8.29
C PRO A 418 -32.90 9.01 -6.89
N THR A 419 -33.27 7.80 -6.44
CA THR A 419 -33.80 7.61 -5.07
C THR A 419 -32.78 7.97 -3.98
N THR A 420 -31.49 7.73 -4.24
CA THR A 420 -30.40 8.13 -3.35
C THR A 420 -30.26 9.65 -3.30
N LEU A 421 -30.30 10.31 -4.46
CA LEU A 421 -30.30 11.77 -4.54
C LEU A 421 -31.49 12.36 -3.78
N SER A 422 -32.72 11.89 -4.04
CA SER A 422 -33.92 12.36 -3.35
C SER A 422 -33.89 12.12 -1.84
N SER A 423 -33.24 11.05 -1.38
CA SER A 423 -33.05 10.78 0.05
C SER A 423 -32.04 11.74 0.67
N ALA A 424 -30.93 12.02 -0.02
CA ALA A 424 -29.94 13.01 0.40
C ALA A 424 -30.50 14.44 0.40
N GLN A 425 -31.31 14.78 -0.59
CA GLN A 425 -32.03 16.05 -0.67
C GLN A 425 -33.02 16.22 0.48
N ARG A 426 -33.81 15.19 0.80
CA ARG A 426 -34.72 15.20 1.96
C ARG A 426 -33.97 15.36 3.28
N GLN A 427 -32.86 14.62 3.46
CA GLN A 427 -32.01 14.75 4.64
C GLN A 427 -31.42 16.16 4.75
N PHE A 428 -30.96 16.72 3.62
CA PHE A 428 -30.45 18.07 3.57
C PHE A 428 -31.52 19.10 3.95
N CYS A 429 -32.73 19.02 3.36
CA CYS A 429 -33.84 19.91 3.70
C CYS A 429 -34.27 19.80 5.17
N HIS A 430 -34.27 18.58 5.73
CA HIS A 430 -34.56 18.37 7.14
C HIS A 430 -33.53 19.08 8.04
N LEU A 431 -32.24 18.86 7.80
CA LEU A 431 -31.17 19.53 8.54
C LEU A 431 -31.19 21.04 8.32
N LEU A 432 -31.59 21.49 7.14
CA LEU A 432 -31.78 22.91 6.84
C LEU A 432 -32.93 23.48 7.68
N ALA A 433 -34.09 22.80 7.75
CA ALA A 433 -35.20 23.23 8.59
C ALA A 433 -34.84 23.29 10.10
N GLU A 434 -33.98 22.38 10.57
CA GLU A 434 -33.42 22.40 11.94
C GLU A 434 -32.32 23.45 12.15
N ASN A 435 -31.98 24.24 11.14
CA ASN A 435 -30.87 25.20 11.17
C ASN A 435 -29.48 24.54 11.42
N ARG A 436 -29.34 23.27 11.01
CA ARG A 436 -28.14 22.41 11.16
C ARG A 436 -27.55 21.98 9.81
N ALA A 437 -27.85 22.71 8.74
CA ALA A 437 -27.36 22.38 7.41
C ALA A 437 -25.83 22.34 7.34
N SER A 438 -25.31 21.31 6.67
CA SER A 438 -23.88 21.12 6.43
C SER A 438 -23.53 21.48 4.99
N GLU A 439 -22.56 22.38 4.81
CA GLU A 439 -21.99 22.69 3.48
C GLU A 439 -21.50 21.41 2.79
N ARG A 440 -20.88 20.49 3.53
CA ARG A 440 -20.39 19.21 2.99
C ARG A 440 -21.53 18.36 2.40
N LEU A 441 -22.66 18.27 3.07
CA LEU A 441 -23.82 17.53 2.55
C LEU A 441 -24.40 18.20 1.30
N ALA A 442 -24.47 19.53 1.29
CA ALA A 442 -24.90 20.30 0.11
C ALA A 442 -24.00 20.06 -1.10
N LEU A 443 -22.68 20.07 -0.89
CA LEU A 443 -21.69 19.78 -1.94
C LEU A 443 -21.79 18.32 -2.42
N ASN A 444 -22.07 17.37 -1.53
CA ASN A 444 -22.27 15.97 -1.91
C ASN A 444 -23.55 15.78 -2.75
N VAL A 445 -24.66 16.44 -2.39
CA VAL A 445 -25.89 16.46 -3.19
C VAL A 445 -25.63 17.06 -4.58
N LEU A 446 -24.92 18.19 -4.65
CA LEU A 446 -24.54 18.80 -5.93
C LEU A 446 -23.65 17.87 -6.76
N ALA A 447 -22.64 17.26 -6.14
CA ALA A 447 -21.70 16.38 -6.84
C ALA A 447 -22.41 15.16 -7.45
N LEU A 448 -23.32 14.53 -6.69
CA LEU A 448 -24.14 13.43 -7.20
C LEU A 448 -25.08 13.90 -8.32
N GLY A 449 -25.75 15.04 -8.15
CA GLY A 449 -26.62 15.61 -9.18
C GLY A 449 -25.87 15.90 -10.50
N ARG A 450 -24.65 16.44 -10.42
CA ARG A 450 -23.78 16.64 -11.58
C ARG A 450 -23.32 15.32 -12.20
N ALA A 451 -22.98 14.32 -11.39
CA ALA A 451 -22.61 13.00 -11.88
C ALA A 451 -23.78 12.33 -12.64
N LEU A 452 -25.00 12.45 -12.13
CA LEU A 452 -26.23 11.97 -12.78
C LEU A 452 -26.52 12.72 -14.08
N LEU A 453 -26.34 14.04 -14.09
CA LEU A 453 -26.51 14.84 -15.30
C LEU A 453 -25.52 14.43 -16.41
N ARG A 454 -24.28 14.08 -16.04
CA ARG A 454 -23.25 13.62 -17.00
C ARG A 454 -23.48 12.19 -17.49
N ALA A 455 -24.15 11.35 -16.71
CA ALA A 455 -24.47 9.97 -17.07
C ALA A 455 -25.67 9.90 -18.04
N ALA A 456 -25.51 10.46 -19.25
CA ALA A 456 -26.58 10.58 -20.25
C ALA A 456 -27.23 9.24 -20.65
N TRP A 457 -26.48 8.14 -20.57
CA TRP A 457 -26.96 6.79 -20.85
C TRP A 457 -28.05 6.28 -19.87
N LEU A 458 -28.29 7.00 -18.77
CA LEU A 458 -29.41 6.72 -17.84
C LEU A 458 -30.67 7.53 -18.14
N HIS A 459 -30.57 8.58 -18.98
CA HIS A 459 -31.62 9.60 -19.12
C HIS A 459 -32.87 9.07 -19.84
N ASP A 460 -32.74 8.04 -20.66
CA ASP A 460 -33.86 7.41 -21.38
C ASP A 460 -34.94 6.85 -20.45
N ARG A 461 -34.57 6.57 -19.18
CA ARG A 461 -35.49 6.04 -18.16
C ARG A 461 -36.02 7.11 -17.23
N TRP A 462 -35.69 8.38 -17.45
CA TRP A 462 -36.04 9.49 -16.55
C TRP A 462 -37.02 10.47 -17.20
N GLN A 463 -37.85 11.10 -16.37
CA GLN A 463 -38.76 12.15 -16.84
C GLN A 463 -37.99 13.42 -17.22
N PRO A 464 -38.39 14.15 -18.29
CA PRO A 464 -37.74 15.40 -18.68
C PRO A 464 -37.67 16.45 -17.56
N ALA A 465 -38.68 16.50 -16.70
CA ALA A 465 -38.73 17.38 -15.53
C ALA A 465 -37.57 17.12 -14.56
N TYR A 466 -37.22 15.84 -14.33
CA TYR A 466 -36.09 15.46 -13.47
C TYR A 466 -34.75 15.90 -14.06
N ILE A 467 -34.57 15.73 -15.37
CA ILE A 467 -33.36 16.19 -16.07
C ILE A 467 -33.25 17.72 -16.01
N SER A 468 -34.37 18.42 -16.19
CA SER A 468 -34.41 19.89 -16.03
C SER A 468 -34.02 20.33 -14.62
N MET A 469 -34.47 19.61 -13.58
CA MET A 469 -34.06 19.88 -12.20
C MET A 469 -32.54 19.73 -12.03
N LEU A 470 -31.93 18.66 -12.58
CA LEU A 470 -30.47 18.46 -12.52
C LEU A 470 -29.69 19.58 -13.23
N ARG A 471 -30.18 20.06 -14.38
CA ARG A 471 -29.57 21.19 -15.12
C ARG A 471 -29.65 22.50 -14.35
N ASN A 472 -30.69 22.68 -13.54
CA ASN A 472 -30.95 23.88 -12.75
C ASN A 472 -30.28 23.86 -11.37
N MET A 473 -29.41 22.88 -11.06
CA MET A 473 -28.67 22.89 -9.80
C MET A 473 -27.67 24.05 -9.73
N PRO A 474 -27.47 24.66 -8.54
CA PRO A 474 -26.58 25.79 -8.38
C PRO A 474 -25.11 25.41 -8.56
N SER A 475 -24.26 26.40 -8.83
CA SER A 475 -22.82 26.18 -8.92
C SER A 475 -22.20 25.91 -7.54
N GLU A 476 -21.05 25.22 -7.48
CA GLU A 476 -20.32 25.04 -6.20
C GLU A 476 -19.99 26.40 -5.56
N HIS A 477 -19.66 27.39 -6.38
CA HIS A 477 -19.40 28.75 -5.92
C HIS A 477 -20.65 29.37 -5.27
N GLU A 478 -21.81 29.26 -5.90
CA GLU A 478 -23.09 29.74 -5.35
C GLU A 478 -23.43 29.07 -4.02
N ILE A 479 -23.16 27.77 -3.86
CA ILE A 479 -23.36 27.07 -2.58
C ILE A 479 -22.45 27.66 -1.52
N ARG A 480 -21.15 27.76 -1.80
CA ARG A 480 -20.15 28.26 -0.85
C ARG A 480 -20.36 29.73 -0.48
N SER A 481 -20.83 30.55 -1.41
CA SER A 481 -21.18 31.95 -1.12
C SER A 481 -22.43 32.01 -0.26
N THR A 482 -23.46 31.22 -0.58
CA THR A 482 -24.70 31.16 0.21
C THR A 482 -24.44 30.69 1.65
N PHE A 483 -23.60 29.67 1.86
CA PHE A 483 -23.22 29.23 3.22
C PHE A 483 -22.41 30.29 3.98
N ARG A 484 -21.51 31.02 3.31
CA ARG A 484 -20.80 32.17 3.93
C ARG A 484 -21.78 33.27 4.33
N SER A 485 -22.67 33.66 3.44
CA SER A 485 -23.72 34.64 3.74
C SER A 485 -24.65 34.17 4.86
N LEU A 486 -24.97 32.87 4.94
CA LEU A 486 -25.73 32.31 6.07
C LEU A 486 -24.98 32.44 7.40
N SER A 487 -23.66 32.28 7.42
CA SER A 487 -22.85 32.47 8.62
C SER A 487 -22.75 33.94 9.06
N ASP A 488 -22.69 34.86 8.09
CA ASP A 488 -22.51 36.30 8.33
C ASP A 488 -23.84 37.06 8.55
N SER A 489 -24.98 36.42 8.31
CA SER A 489 -26.30 37.08 8.38
C SER A 489 -26.80 37.26 9.81
N ALA A 490 -26.86 38.52 10.28
CA ALA A 490 -27.55 38.89 11.51
C ALA A 490 -29.09 39.02 11.35
N SER A 491 -29.57 39.23 10.12
CA SER A 491 -31.00 39.39 9.83
C SER A 491 -31.70 38.04 9.63
N SER A 492 -32.76 37.80 10.41
CA SER A 492 -33.57 36.57 10.34
C SER A 492 -34.30 36.42 9.01
N SER A 493 -34.74 37.51 8.38
CA SER A 493 -35.45 37.46 7.09
C SER A 493 -34.53 37.12 5.92
N HIS A 494 -33.31 37.68 5.91
CA HIS A 494 -32.31 37.38 4.89
C HIS A 494 -31.82 35.93 5.01
N ARG A 495 -31.57 35.47 6.24
CA ARG A 495 -31.23 34.08 6.52
C ARG A 495 -32.29 33.11 6.00
N LEU A 496 -33.57 33.39 6.26
CA LEU A 496 -34.69 32.57 5.77
C LEU A 496 -34.75 32.51 4.23
N GLY A 497 -34.52 33.64 3.54
CA GLY A 497 -34.47 33.67 2.07
C GLY A 497 -33.34 32.82 1.48
N LEU A 498 -32.15 32.84 2.11
CA LEU A 498 -31.03 31.99 1.71
C LEU A 498 -31.31 30.50 1.97
N MET A 499 -32.03 30.16 3.05
CA MET A 499 -32.47 28.78 3.31
C MET A 499 -33.51 28.30 2.30
N ASP A 500 -34.49 29.13 1.94
CA ASP A 500 -35.48 28.80 0.91
C ASP A 500 -34.83 28.63 -0.48
N PHE A 501 -33.82 29.44 -0.80
CA PHE A 501 -33.01 29.26 -2.00
C PHE A 501 -32.32 27.89 -2.03
N LEU A 502 -31.62 27.51 -0.95
CA LEU A 502 -30.94 26.20 -0.87
C LEU A 502 -31.92 25.03 -0.92
N ALA A 503 -33.06 25.13 -0.23
CA ALA A 503 -34.08 24.09 -0.27
C ALA A 503 -34.67 23.90 -1.67
N THR A 504 -34.95 25.01 -2.37
CA THR A 504 -35.55 24.96 -3.70
C THR A 504 -34.55 24.48 -4.75
N ARG A 505 -33.32 25.00 -4.74
CA ARG A 505 -32.32 24.77 -5.79
C ARG A 505 -31.50 23.49 -5.60
N LEU A 506 -31.26 23.06 -4.36
CA LEU A 506 -30.56 21.79 -4.06
C LEU A 506 -31.49 20.72 -3.53
N GLY A 507 -32.40 21.09 -2.65
CA GLY A 507 -33.33 20.15 -2.01
C GLY A 507 -34.49 19.70 -2.89
N GLY A 508 -34.79 20.43 -3.97
CA GLY A 508 -35.93 20.13 -4.85
C GLY A 508 -37.28 20.29 -4.17
N THR A 509 -37.34 20.97 -3.02
CA THR A 509 -38.58 21.19 -2.26
C THR A 509 -38.67 22.64 -1.78
N VAL A 510 -39.89 23.15 -1.72
CA VAL A 510 -40.17 24.46 -1.10
C VAL A 510 -40.44 24.21 0.39
N LEU A 511 -39.68 24.84 1.30
CA LEU A 511 -39.86 24.63 2.76
C LEU A 511 -41.18 25.22 3.28
N ARG A 512 -41.77 26.20 2.58
CA ARG A 512 -42.99 26.90 3.00
C ARG A 512 -43.97 27.07 1.84
N THR A 513 -45.12 26.40 1.90
CA THR A 513 -46.19 26.42 0.88
C THR A 513 -47.07 27.67 0.88
N GLY A 514 -46.66 28.76 1.56
CA GLY A 514 -47.48 29.97 1.73
C GLY A 514 -46.83 31.29 1.29
N SER A 515 -45.58 31.30 0.84
CA SER A 515 -44.95 32.52 0.32
C SER A 515 -45.14 32.63 -1.18
N THR A 516 -46.26 33.22 -1.59
CA THR A 516 -46.35 34.03 -2.82
C THR A 516 -45.65 35.38 -2.65
N ALA A 517 -44.61 35.44 -1.82
CA ALA A 517 -43.60 36.46 -1.99
C ALA A 517 -42.79 36.00 -3.19
N SER A 518 -42.98 36.67 -4.32
CA SER A 518 -41.95 36.83 -5.34
C SER A 518 -40.60 36.66 -4.65
N VAL A 519 -39.90 35.56 -4.93
CA VAL A 519 -38.46 35.51 -4.71
C VAL A 519 -37.95 36.62 -5.62
N THR A 520 -37.89 37.83 -5.08
CA THR A 520 -37.00 38.86 -5.58
C THR A 520 -35.65 38.17 -5.48
N VAL A 521 -35.27 37.60 -6.61
CA VAL A 521 -33.91 37.20 -6.94
C VAL A 521 -33.03 38.20 -6.23
N PRO A 522 -32.26 37.81 -5.19
CA PRO A 522 -31.40 38.76 -4.52
C PRO A 522 -30.29 39.08 -5.50
N VAL A 523 -30.55 40.10 -6.32
CA VAL A 523 -29.66 40.66 -7.34
C VAL A 523 -29.33 39.61 -8.41
N GLN A 524 -29.53 39.92 -9.69
CA GLN A 524 -28.64 39.33 -10.69
C GLN A 524 -27.25 39.71 -10.22
N VAL A 525 -26.56 38.80 -9.51
CA VAL A 525 -25.12 38.85 -9.42
C VAL A 525 -24.72 38.74 -10.88
N GLU A 526 -24.52 39.89 -11.52
CA GLU A 526 -23.84 39.96 -12.81
C GLU A 526 -22.67 39.00 -12.65
N ALA A 527 -22.68 37.92 -13.45
CA ALA A 527 -21.74 36.84 -13.26
C ALA A 527 -20.35 37.47 -13.24
N GLU A 528 -19.75 37.55 -12.04
CA GLU A 528 -18.45 38.20 -11.87
C GLU A 528 -17.52 37.50 -12.84
N ASP A 529 -16.81 38.29 -13.64
CA ASP A 529 -15.97 37.75 -14.71
C ASP A 529 -15.07 36.63 -14.16
N PRO A 530 -15.01 35.44 -14.80
CA PRO A 530 -14.25 34.29 -14.30
C PRO A 530 -12.79 34.60 -13.95
N ILE A 531 -12.22 35.68 -14.53
CA ILE A 531 -10.88 36.16 -14.23
C ILE A 531 -10.64 36.46 -12.73
N TRP A 532 -11.69 36.83 -11.99
CA TRP A 532 -11.61 37.11 -10.55
C TRP A 532 -11.38 35.86 -9.68
N TYR A 533 -11.48 34.68 -10.28
CA TYR A 533 -11.33 33.37 -9.64
C TYR A 533 -10.28 32.48 -10.29
N ALA A 534 -9.67 32.94 -11.40
CA ALA A 534 -8.55 32.26 -12.03
C ALA A 534 -7.40 32.08 -11.03
N ARG A 535 -6.71 30.93 -11.08
CA ARG A 535 -5.48 30.72 -10.30
C ARG A 535 -4.37 31.59 -10.90
N MET A 536 -3.75 32.43 -10.06
CA MET A 536 -2.70 33.37 -10.45
C MET A 536 -1.49 33.18 -9.53
N ASP A 537 -0.30 33.60 -9.96
CA ASP A 537 0.85 33.75 -9.08
C ASP A 537 0.65 34.86 -8.04
N ILE A 538 1.56 34.93 -7.08
CA ILE A 538 1.47 35.83 -5.93
C ILE A 538 1.42 37.31 -6.34
N ASP A 539 2.21 37.72 -7.33
CA ASP A 539 2.30 39.12 -7.77
C ASP A 539 1.01 39.54 -8.48
N ARG A 540 0.50 38.70 -9.39
CA ARG A 540 -0.78 38.91 -10.09
C ARG A 540 -1.99 38.85 -9.15
N GLU A 541 -1.94 38.01 -8.12
CA GLU A 541 -2.97 37.94 -7.08
C GLU A 541 -3.01 39.21 -6.21
N ASN A 542 -1.83 39.75 -5.86
CA ASN A 542 -1.72 41.01 -5.14
C ASN A 542 -2.31 42.17 -5.96
N LEU A 543 -1.94 42.26 -7.24
CA LEU A 543 -2.50 43.25 -8.17
C LEU A 543 -4.02 43.10 -8.30
N ARG A 544 -4.52 41.86 -8.42
CA ARG A 544 -5.96 41.57 -8.49
C ARG A 544 -6.68 42.06 -7.24
N ARG A 545 -6.18 41.76 -6.05
CA ARG A 545 -6.78 42.23 -4.78
C ARG A 545 -6.83 43.75 -4.70
N MET A 546 -5.78 44.43 -5.15
CA MET A 546 -5.69 45.88 -5.14
C MET A 546 -6.65 46.54 -6.15
N LEU A 547 -6.72 46.03 -7.38
CA LEU A 547 -7.69 46.51 -8.36
C LEU A 547 -9.13 46.28 -7.89
N ARG A 548 -9.40 45.16 -7.18
CA ARG A 548 -10.70 44.88 -6.58
C ARG A 548 -11.05 45.84 -5.45
N SER A 549 -10.08 46.23 -4.60
CA SER A 549 -10.34 47.21 -3.53
C SER A 549 -10.64 48.60 -4.10
N MET A 550 -10.01 49.00 -5.21
CA MET A 550 -10.30 50.26 -5.90
C MET A 550 -11.71 50.33 -6.51
N SER A 551 -12.35 49.18 -6.74
CA SER A 551 -13.76 49.10 -7.19
C SER A 551 -14.78 49.13 -6.05
N LYS A 552 -14.33 49.05 -4.79
CA LYS A 552 -15.19 49.03 -3.59
C LYS A 552 -15.02 50.34 -2.81
N GLY A 553 -15.83 51.35 -3.12
CA GLY A 553 -15.78 52.69 -2.48
C GLY A 553 -17.10 53.45 -2.58
N THR A 554 -17.13 54.71 -2.10
CA THR A 554 -18.28 55.62 -2.27
C THR A 554 -18.45 56.00 -3.75
N PRO A 555 -19.66 56.35 -4.25
CA PRO A 555 -19.93 56.56 -5.68
C PRO A 555 -19.00 57.58 -6.38
N ALA A 556 -18.45 58.53 -5.63
CA ALA A 556 -17.49 59.53 -6.13
C ALA A 556 -16.03 59.00 -6.25
N SER A 557 -15.76 57.79 -5.77
CA SER A 557 -14.42 57.19 -5.65
C SER A 557 -14.26 55.82 -6.31
N VAL A 558 -15.35 55.25 -6.87
CA VAL A 558 -15.35 53.91 -7.47
C VAL A 558 -14.74 53.95 -8.86
N ILE A 559 -13.71 53.14 -9.09
CA ILE A 559 -13.27 52.78 -10.44
C ILE A 559 -14.25 51.73 -10.98
N ASP A 560 -14.74 51.92 -12.21
CA ASP A 560 -15.64 50.99 -12.86
C ASP A 560 -15.05 49.56 -12.90
N MET A 561 -15.87 48.59 -12.52
CA MET A 561 -15.52 47.17 -12.49
C MET A 561 -15.10 46.66 -13.88
N SER A 562 -15.60 47.28 -14.95
CA SER A 562 -15.18 46.97 -16.32
C SER A 562 -13.68 47.27 -16.54
N VAL A 563 -13.19 48.39 -16.00
CA VAL A 563 -11.80 48.84 -16.11
C VAL A 563 -10.88 47.97 -15.27
N THR A 564 -11.28 47.64 -14.04
CA THR A 564 -10.48 46.78 -13.15
C THR A 564 -10.39 45.36 -13.70
N THR A 565 -11.51 44.82 -14.24
CA THR A 565 -11.54 43.51 -14.91
C THR A 565 -10.64 43.49 -16.15
N ALA A 566 -10.65 44.55 -16.97
CA ALA A 566 -9.77 44.66 -18.13
C ALA A 566 -8.28 44.71 -17.73
N CYS A 567 -7.95 45.38 -16.62
CA CYS A 567 -6.59 45.42 -16.09
C CYS A 567 -6.12 44.06 -15.56
N VAL A 568 -6.99 43.32 -14.85
CA VAL A 568 -6.67 41.96 -14.39
C VAL A 568 -6.45 41.03 -15.59
N LYS A 569 -7.29 41.10 -16.63
CA LYS A 569 -7.08 40.33 -17.86
C LYS A 569 -5.76 40.70 -18.56
N GLN A 570 -5.47 41.99 -18.67
CA GLN A 570 -4.23 42.46 -19.29
C GLN A 570 -2.99 42.00 -18.51
N SER A 571 -3.06 41.85 -17.18
CA SER A 571 -1.92 41.39 -16.37
C SER A 571 -1.38 40.00 -16.77
N PHE A 572 -2.19 39.16 -17.43
CA PHE A 572 -1.74 37.87 -17.97
C PHE A 572 -0.85 38.01 -19.21
N ALA A 573 -1.02 39.10 -19.97
CA ALA A 573 -0.22 39.40 -21.15
C ALA A 573 1.04 40.22 -20.82
N GLU A 574 1.17 40.69 -19.56
CA GLU A 574 2.32 41.47 -19.11
C GLU A 574 3.40 40.58 -18.46
N PRO A 575 4.68 40.94 -18.58
CA PRO A 575 5.77 40.20 -17.94
C PRO A 575 5.76 40.37 -16.41
N ASP A 576 6.29 39.38 -15.69
CA ASP A 576 6.23 39.31 -14.21
C ASP A 576 6.88 40.52 -13.52
N ASN A 577 8.00 41.00 -14.06
CA ASN A 577 8.67 42.19 -13.55
C ASN A 577 7.77 43.44 -13.64
N PHE A 578 7.00 43.56 -14.72
CA PHE A 578 6.06 44.66 -14.88
C PHE A 578 4.94 44.59 -13.85
N VAL A 579 4.34 43.42 -13.64
CA VAL A 579 3.26 43.25 -12.65
C VAL A 579 3.75 43.57 -11.24
N ARG A 580 4.96 43.13 -10.89
CA ARG A 580 5.57 43.39 -9.57
C ARG A 580 5.84 44.87 -9.34
N GLU A 581 6.46 45.55 -10.30
CA GLU A 581 6.74 46.99 -10.21
C GLU A 581 5.45 47.82 -10.19
N LEU A 582 4.47 47.45 -11.02
CA LEU A 582 3.15 48.08 -11.05
C LEU A 582 2.44 47.98 -9.70
N THR A 583 2.46 46.79 -9.09
CA THR A 583 1.88 46.55 -7.76
C THR A 583 2.58 47.42 -6.71
N GLY A 584 3.91 47.54 -6.76
CA GLY A 584 4.67 48.39 -5.85
C GLY A 584 4.35 49.88 -5.98
N ILE A 585 4.08 50.37 -7.19
CA ILE A 585 3.73 51.78 -7.44
C ILE A 585 2.34 52.12 -6.90
N MET A 586 1.39 51.19 -6.95
CA MET A 586 -0.02 51.43 -6.66
C MET A 586 -0.42 51.26 -5.18
N ILE A 587 0.55 51.08 -4.26
CA ILE A 587 0.30 50.84 -2.84
C ILE A 587 -0.34 52.07 -2.17
N ASP A 588 0.11 53.27 -2.52
CA ASP A 588 -0.31 54.51 -1.87
C ASP A 588 -1.35 55.28 -2.69
N ASP A 589 -2.28 55.95 -2.01
CA ASP A 589 -3.33 56.74 -2.67
C ASP A 589 -2.99 58.23 -2.72
N THR A 590 -1.87 58.59 -3.37
CA THR A 590 -1.35 59.97 -3.44
C THR A 590 -1.24 60.51 -4.88
N ASP A 591 -1.12 61.84 -5.03
CA ASP A 591 -0.81 62.49 -6.33
C ASP A 591 0.49 61.92 -6.94
N GLN A 592 1.47 61.56 -6.08
CA GLN A 592 2.75 61.00 -6.47
C GLN A 592 2.62 59.62 -7.14
N VAL A 593 1.60 58.83 -6.80
CA VAL A 593 1.37 57.53 -7.47
C VAL A 593 0.96 57.71 -8.93
N CYS A 594 0.18 58.73 -9.26
CA CYS A 594 -0.12 59.05 -10.66
C CYS A 594 1.14 59.50 -11.42
N VAL A 595 2.04 60.24 -10.76
CA VAL A 595 3.34 60.66 -11.34
C VAL A 595 4.25 59.46 -11.57
N ASN A 596 4.37 58.57 -10.58
CA ASN A 596 5.20 57.37 -10.66
C ASN A 596 4.65 56.38 -11.69
N LEU A 597 3.33 56.21 -11.75
CA LEU A 597 2.67 55.35 -12.73
C LEU A 597 2.84 55.91 -14.16
N ALA A 598 2.72 57.22 -14.35
CA ALA A 598 3.04 57.85 -15.63
C ALA A 598 4.53 57.69 -16.00
N ARG A 599 5.45 57.84 -15.04
CA ARG A 599 6.88 57.59 -15.27
C ARG A 599 7.18 56.16 -15.67
N PHE A 600 6.45 55.19 -15.10
CA PHE A 600 6.60 53.77 -15.39
C PHE A 600 6.03 53.39 -16.76
N LEU A 601 4.85 53.91 -17.11
CA LEU A 601 4.19 53.61 -18.39
C LEU A 601 4.78 54.40 -19.57
N GLY A 602 5.28 55.62 -19.34
CA GLY A 602 5.74 56.55 -20.38
C GLY A 602 6.83 56.01 -21.30
N PRO A 603 7.96 55.48 -20.80
CA PRO A 603 9.04 54.94 -21.64
C PRO A 603 8.61 53.79 -22.55
N ARG A 604 7.63 52.98 -22.14
CA ARG A 604 7.11 51.84 -22.94
C ARG A 604 6.37 52.27 -24.21
N SER A 605 5.92 53.52 -24.28
CA SER A 605 5.32 54.06 -25.50
C SER A 605 6.30 54.20 -26.68
N ILE A 606 7.62 54.23 -26.41
CA ILE A 606 8.67 54.50 -27.42
C ILE A 606 9.35 53.21 -27.89
N THR A 607 9.53 52.23 -27.01
CA THR A 607 10.49 51.13 -27.22
C THR A 607 10.01 49.97 -28.11
N GLY A 608 8.95 50.12 -28.91
CA GLY A 608 8.55 49.15 -29.93
C GLY A 608 8.04 47.77 -29.43
N VAL A 609 8.25 47.42 -28.16
CA VAL A 609 7.86 46.13 -27.55
C VAL A 609 6.42 46.14 -27.00
N GLY A 610 5.62 47.15 -27.34
CA GLY A 610 4.18 47.17 -27.08
C GLY A 610 3.71 48.54 -26.59
N ARG A 611 2.78 49.14 -27.34
CA ARG A 611 2.07 50.35 -26.89
C ARG A 611 1.44 50.07 -25.51
N VAL A 612 1.48 51.05 -24.61
CA VAL A 612 0.77 50.98 -23.32
C VAL A 612 -0.67 50.57 -23.59
N HIS A 613 -1.09 49.42 -23.04
CA HIS A 613 -2.41 48.89 -23.27
C HIS A 613 -3.49 49.84 -22.74
N GLU A 614 -4.63 49.90 -23.42
CA GLU A 614 -5.68 50.90 -23.14
C GLU A 614 -6.26 50.77 -21.73
N SER A 615 -6.28 49.56 -21.16
CA SER A 615 -6.70 49.32 -19.78
C SER A 615 -5.83 50.08 -18.77
N TRP A 616 -4.51 50.10 -18.95
CA TRP A 616 -3.57 50.81 -18.07
C TRP A 616 -3.69 52.33 -18.22
N ARG A 617 -3.94 52.82 -19.44
CA ARG A 617 -4.21 54.24 -19.69
C ARG A 617 -5.50 54.68 -19.01
N THR A 618 -6.54 53.88 -19.15
CA THR A 618 -7.86 54.12 -18.56
C THR A 618 -7.77 54.10 -17.04
N LEU A 619 -7.01 53.17 -16.46
CA LEU A 619 -6.75 53.10 -15.03
C LEU A 619 -6.03 54.36 -14.51
N LEU A 620 -4.91 54.76 -15.14
CA LEU A 620 -4.19 55.99 -14.78
C LEU A 620 -5.12 57.21 -14.88
N LEU A 621 -5.91 57.32 -15.93
CA LEU A 621 -6.88 58.40 -16.13
C LEU A 621 -7.93 58.44 -15.03
N HIS A 622 -8.47 57.29 -14.60
CA HIS A 622 -9.41 57.20 -13.49
C HIS A 622 -8.77 57.61 -12.17
N MET A 623 -7.54 57.14 -11.90
CA MET A 623 -6.80 57.51 -10.69
C MET A 623 -6.55 59.01 -10.62
N MET A 624 -6.22 59.65 -11.74
CA MET A 624 -6.02 61.11 -11.80
C MET A 624 -7.32 61.89 -11.60
N ARG A 625 -8.43 61.44 -12.21
CA ARG A 625 -9.76 62.08 -12.05
C ARG A 625 -10.32 61.98 -10.63
N ARG A 626 -9.88 60.97 -9.87
CA ARG A 626 -10.24 60.79 -8.46
C ARG A 626 -9.50 61.77 -7.54
N ARG A 627 -8.44 62.44 -8.00
CA ARG A 627 -7.70 63.42 -7.19
C ARG A 627 -8.53 64.68 -6.96
N PRO A 628 -8.38 65.36 -5.79
CA PRO A 628 -8.97 66.66 -5.58
C PRO A 628 -8.59 67.63 -6.69
N PRO A 629 -9.47 68.57 -7.08
CA PRO A 629 -9.15 69.63 -8.04
C PRO A 629 -7.83 70.31 -7.67
N GLY A 630 -7.04 70.72 -8.66
CA GLY A 630 -5.73 71.32 -8.40
C GLY A 630 -4.53 70.37 -8.47
N MET A 631 -4.70 69.13 -8.95
CA MET A 631 -3.62 68.13 -9.02
C MET A 631 -2.44 68.61 -9.87
N LEU A 632 -2.71 69.30 -10.99
CA LEU A 632 -1.65 69.83 -11.86
C LEU A 632 -0.80 70.85 -11.13
N GLU A 633 -1.46 71.74 -10.39
CA GLU A 633 -0.90 72.83 -9.61
C GLU A 633 -0.03 72.27 -8.49
N ARG A 634 -0.53 71.28 -7.74
CA ARG A 634 0.23 70.60 -6.69
C ARG A 634 1.43 69.83 -7.25
N CYS A 635 1.26 69.10 -8.35
CA CYS A 635 2.38 68.42 -9.01
C CYS A 635 3.39 69.43 -9.56
N ALA A 636 2.96 70.58 -10.09
CA ALA A 636 3.83 71.63 -10.56
C ALA A 636 4.67 72.16 -9.40
N GLU A 637 4.06 72.51 -8.28
CA GLU A 637 4.74 73.03 -7.09
C GLU A 637 5.73 72.01 -6.50
N GLN A 638 5.30 70.77 -6.30
CA GLN A 638 6.05 69.72 -5.60
C GLN A 638 7.18 69.08 -6.42
N LEU A 639 7.05 69.00 -7.75
CA LEU A 639 8.07 68.36 -8.59
C LEU A 639 9.22 69.33 -8.91
N SER A 640 10.45 68.80 -8.93
CA SER A 640 11.61 69.51 -9.48
C SER A 640 11.40 69.79 -10.97
N LEU A 641 12.06 70.82 -11.53
CA LEU A 641 11.90 71.18 -12.95
C LEU A 641 12.14 69.98 -13.89
N GLN A 642 13.18 69.18 -13.60
CA GLN A 642 13.49 67.97 -14.37
C GLN A 642 12.42 66.88 -14.24
N SER A 643 11.91 66.65 -13.01
CA SER A 643 10.85 65.66 -12.77
C SER A 643 9.52 66.07 -13.38
N TRP A 644 9.22 67.38 -13.37
CA TRP A 644 8.07 67.99 -14.02
C TRP A 644 8.12 67.79 -15.54
N GLN A 645 9.23 68.16 -16.18
CA GLN A 645 9.41 67.95 -17.63
C GLN A 645 9.30 66.48 -18.00
N SER A 646 9.95 65.58 -17.25
CA SER A 646 9.86 64.14 -17.46
C SER A 646 8.42 63.62 -17.32
N TRP A 647 7.68 64.10 -16.32
CA TRP A 647 6.28 63.72 -16.13
C TRP A 647 5.41 64.18 -17.30
N LEU A 648 5.58 65.43 -17.77
CA LEU A 648 4.85 65.95 -18.94
C LEU A 648 5.13 65.15 -20.21
N ASP A 649 6.39 64.83 -20.46
CA ASP A 649 6.77 64.04 -21.63
C ASP A 649 6.20 62.63 -21.56
N ASN A 650 6.19 62.01 -20.38
CA ASN A 650 5.56 60.72 -20.16
C ASN A 650 4.03 60.77 -20.35
N MET A 651 3.37 61.83 -19.89
CA MET A 651 1.94 62.02 -20.10
C MET A 651 1.58 62.19 -21.58
N ARG A 652 2.33 63.00 -22.34
CA ARG A 652 2.14 63.16 -23.80
C ARG A 652 2.35 61.85 -24.56
N ARG A 653 3.32 61.06 -24.10
CA ARG A 653 3.65 59.74 -24.63
C ARG A 653 2.56 58.69 -24.39
N ILE A 654 1.92 58.73 -23.22
CA ILE A 654 0.83 57.80 -22.86
C ILE A 654 -0.47 58.19 -23.58
N PHE A 655 -0.77 59.48 -23.66
CA PHE A 655 -2.00 60.03 -24.23
C PHE A 655 -1.73 60.78 -25.55
N THR A 656 -1.38 60.04 -26.60
CA THR A 656 -0.92 60.59 -27.90
C THR A 656 -1.94 61.49 -28.62
N ASP A 657 -3.23 61.34 -28.31
CA ASP A 657 -4.30 62.20 -28.79
C ASP A 657 -4.66 63.19 -27.66
N ASN A 658 -4.20 64.45 -27.76
CA ASN A 658 -4.43 65.53 -26.78
C ASN A 658 -5.91 65.77 -26.34
N ARG A 659 -6.86 65.00 -26.88
CA ARG A 659 -8.29 64.98 -26.53
C ARG A 659 -8.55 64.72 -25.04
N HIS A 660 -7.73 63.91 -24.37
CA HIS A 660 -7.89 63.62 -22.94
C HIS A 660 -7.36 64.73 -22.03
N MET A 661 -6.61 65.68 -22.58
CA MET A 661 -6.00 66.81 -21.87
C MET A 661 -6.81 68.11 -22.04
N GLY A 662 -7.69 68.21 -23.05
CA GLY A 662 -8.52 69.39 -23.31
C GLY A 662 -9.52 69.74 -22.18
N ALA A 663 -10.09 70.95 -22.23
CA ALA A 663 -11.07 71.44 -21.25
C ALA A 663 -12.28 70.48 -21.10
N ASP A 664 -12.65 69.82 -22.20
CA ASP A 664 -13.79 68.91 -22.32
C ASP A 664 -13.50 67.52 -21.71
N GLY A 665 -12.22 67.19 -21.48
CA GLY A 665 -11.73 65.88 -21.01
C GLY A 665 -11.84 65.63 -19.49
N ARG A 666 -12.42 66.59 -18.75
CA ARG A 666 -12.65 66.59 -17.28
C ARG A 666 -11.41 66.57 -16.38
N LEU A 667 -10.19 66.46 -16.91
CA LEU A 667 -8.95 66.63 -16.15
C LEU A 667 -8.49 68.09 -16.03
N GLY A 668 -8.97 68.98 -16.91
CA GLY A 668 -8.69 70.42 -16.85
C GLY A 668 -7.27 70.84 -17.25
N PHE A 669 -6.49 69.96 -17.88
CA PHE A 669 -5.09 70.20 -18.24
C PHE A 669 -4.93 70.79 -19.65
N THR A 670 -5.40 72.02 -19.88
CA THR A 670 -5.26 72.63 -21.21
C THR A 670 -3.78 72.80 -21.59
N THR A 671 -3.48 72.77 -22.89
CA THR A 671 -2.15 73.07 -23.43
C THR A 671 -1.62 74.42 -22.95
N ASP A 672 -2.53 75.37 -22.71
CA ASP A 672 -2.21 76.70 -22.18
C ASP A 672 -1.81 76.64 -20.71
N LYS A 673 -2.57 75.96 -19.85
CA LYS A 673 -2.18 75.74 -18.44
C LYS A 673 -0.84 75.02 -18.32
N PHE A 674 -0.60 73.98 -19.14
CA PHE A 674 0.69 73.31 -19.17
C PHE A 674 1.84 74.25 -19.54
N ARG A 675 1.62 75.15 -20.50
CA ARG A 675 2.58 76.16 -20.93
C ARG A 675 2.85 77.17 -19.81
N ASP A 676 1.81 77.67 -19.16
CA ASP A 676 1.88 78.67 -18.09
C ASP A 676 2.64 78.15 -16.88
N TYR A 677 2.34 76.94 -16.40
CA TYR A 677 3.07 76.34 -15.28
C TYR A 677 4.52 76.00 -15.64
N THR A 678 4.78 75.57 -16.88
CA THR A 678 6.14 75.31 -17.35
C THR A 678 6.95 76.61 -17.46
N GLN A 679 6.36 77.70 -17.96
CA GLN A 679 6.98 79.02 -18.00
C GLN A 679 7.23 79.57 -16.58
N ARG A 680 6.28 79.41 -15.65
CA ARG A 680 6.43 79.81 -14.24
C ARG A 680 7.57 79.04 -13.55
N LYS A 681 7.68 77.73 -13.77
CA LYS A 681 8.79 76.90 -13.24
C LYS A 681 10.14 77.23 -13.89
N MET A 682 10.18 77.52 -15.20
CA MET A 682 11.40 77.99 -15.87
C MET A 682 11.82 79.40 -15.42
N GLY A 683 10.86 80.28 -15.14
CA GLY A 683 11.11 81.61 -14.58
C GLY A 683 11.71 81.55 -13.17
N VAL A 684 11.16 80.69 -12.29
CA VAL A 684 11.71 80.43 -10.95
C VAL A 684 13.10 79.78 -11.00
N GLY A 685 13.32 78.87 -11.96
CA GLY A 685 14.63 78.26 -12.20
C GLY A 685 15.66 79.25 -12.74
N ARG A 686 15.26 80.19 -13.61
CA ARG A 686 16.12 81.27 -14.09
C ARG A 686 16.44 82.28 -12.99
N SER A 687 15.50 82.66 -12.13
CA SER A 687 15.78 83.56 -10.99
C SER A 687 16.75 82.98 -9.95
N LEU A 688 16.76 81.65 -9.76
CA LEU A 688 17.74 80.95 -8.91
C LEU A 688 19.09 80.74 -9.61
N SER A 689 19.11 80.68 -10.95
CA SER A 689 20.34 80.53 -11.73
C SER A 689 20.99 81.87 -12.12
N THR A 690 20.26 82.99 -12.09
CA THR A 690 20.81 84.35 -12.23
C THR A 690 21.27 84.96 -10.91
N SER A 691 20.86 84.42 -9.76
CA SER A 691 21.37 84.87 -8.44
C SER A 691 22.74 84.29 -8.08
N THR A 692 23.32 83.42 -8.91
CA THR A 692 24.62 82.78 -8.66
C THR A 692 25.74 83.25 -9.60
N TRP A 693 25.48 84.17 -10.55
CA TRP A 693 26.48 84.62 -11.55
C TRP A 693 26.54 86.15 -11.76
N SER A 694 26.33 86.95 -10.71
CA SER A 694 26.70 88.38 -10.61
C SER A 694 26.77 88.71 -9.12
N THR A 695 27.90 88.77 -8.41
CA THR A 695 29.21 89.37 -8.70
C THR A 695 30.31 88.69 -7.87
N ALA A 696 31.34 88.20 -8.54
CA ALA A 696 32.71 88.21 -8.02
C ALA A 696 33.44 89.42 -8.63
N SER A 697 34.40 89.97 -7.87
CA SER A 697 35.46 90.91 -8.28
C SER A 697 35.16 92.42 -8.28
N THR A 698 35.45 93.07 -7.14
CA THR A 698 36.53 94.07 -6.96
C THR A 698 36.86 94.06 -5.46
N GLY A 699 38.08 93.80 -5.01
CA GLY A 699 39.26 94.57 -5.39
C GLY A 699 39.36 95.75 -4.40
N THR A 700 40.23 95.56 -3.42
CA THR A 700 40.71 96.50 -2.40
C THR A 700 41.25 97.82 -2.98
N PRO A 701 41.42 98.84 -2.12
CA PRO A 701 42.78 99.11 -1.60
C PRO A 701 43.03 98.59 -0.19
#